data_AF-A0A9X6GEB2-F1
#
_entry.id   AF-A0A9X6GEB2-F1
#
_cell.length_a   1.000
_cell.length_b   1.000
_cell.length_c   1.000
_cell.angle_alpha   90.00
_cell.angle_beta   90.00
_cell.angle_gamma   90.00
#
_symmetry.space_group_name_H-M   'P 1'
#
loop_
_entity.id
_entity.type
_entity.pdbx_description
1 polymer ?
#
loop_
_entity_poly.entity_id
_entity_poly.type
_entity_poly.pdbx_seq_one_letter_code
_entity_poly.pdbx_strand_id
1 'polypeptide(L)'
;MKKRILIGSPINQKENILKEFLMSLQELETDELEVSYYFIDDNEESNSSALLEKFALEKENVLVLEEKNLQTYQRDENSHYWNEDLIWKVAKYKNKIIDKMLEEEYDYLFFVDSDLVLHPKTLQHLVQLNKDIVAEIFWTKWEKNNVELPQVWLYDHYTLYEHHREEVLEEKEIQRRTLEFLNMLKKPGVYEVGGLGACTLFSRSALEKGVNFSKIKNVTMWGEDRHLSIRAAALGIRLFVDSHFPAYHIYRDSELKGVKNYKQQYRKQMETKVKDYILDTVITVMEMYLDIGISPFEEENRNTSVSKMFLSLLKNQNELQLVTKKSGNFNVCYPQVIAMEHNQNKATVKLELIKSIHIGNDASENLICYVDLIKEDNEWIVNELHLEPQKKEYSSSGAVKKKKITLVYTSNSGSNTIALYKNIPSKVKDKHTIELIRQEMTDEYIQKIVSSDVVVITEGNYFLNKKMFNPQQIIIDLWHGFPMKAMGFVDNSEVNKNRFSKIWDQVNYTTSYSNLYNKVMNQCIKIDPNKYVVTGQPRNDLLFKKESRENLFQVLDKPDQGKNVIFYMPTYRSTSNHRKDGNRSWENLFDFETFNISEFKKFLQEKNCEIIVKLHPAEEYKVRQIIENISGVHLLTDSMLASKGVDLYEVLGATDLLITDYSSVYFDYLLLDKPIIFTPVDYKEYEENRGFLLSPYEEWTPGPKAITQKSLQMKIEEELKNKNQYQKMRRNIKGRVHQYQDAKSIQRVWDLIERVL
;
A
#
# COMPACT_ATOMS: atom_id res chain seq x y z
N MET A 1 24.00 -9.95 -30.46
CA MET A 1 23.49 -11.34 -30.43
C MET A 1 22.72 -11.48 -29.11
N LYS A 2 21.52 -12.07 -29.12
CA LYS A 2 20.73 -12.23 -27.89
C LYS A 2 21.48 -13.16 -26.94
N LYS A 3 21.42 -12.90 -25.63
CA LYS A 3 22.01 -13.79 -24.62
C LYS A 3 21.19 -15.09 -24.58
N ARG A 4 21.88 -16.23 -24.64
CA ARG A 4 21.27 -17.57 -24.55
C ARG A 4 21.11 -17.98 -23.09
N ILE A 5 19.89 -18.27 -22.67
CA ILE A 5 19.53 -18.58 -21.29
C ILE A 5 18.91 -19.98 -21.23
N LEU A 6 19.44 -20.83 -20.36
CA LEU A 6 18.80 -22.09 -20.01
C LEU A 6 18.01 -21.91 -18.72
N ILE A 7 16.70 -22.17 -18.73
CA ILE A 7 15.88 -22.26 -17.52
C ILE A 7 15.83 -23.73 -17.10
N GLY A 8 16.33 -24.01 -15.89
CA GLY A 8 16.52 -25.35 -15.38
C GLY A 8 15.71 -25.64 -14.12
N SER A 9 15.04 -26.80 -14.06
CA SER A 9 14.31 -27.20 -12.86
C SER A 9 14.18 -28.73 -12.73
N PRO A 10 14.56 -29.32 -11.59
CA PRO A 10 14.04 -30.63 -11.17
C PRO A 10 12.59 -30.48 -10.67
N ILE A 11 11.67 -31.27 -11.21
CA ILE A 11 10.24 -31.07 -10.99
C ILE A 11 9.63 -32.32 -10.35
N ASN A 12 9.23 -32.17 -9.09
CA ASN A 12 8.33 -33.07 -8.39
C ASN A 12 7.28 -32.20 -7.68
N GLN A 13 6.13 -32.00 -8.30
CA GLN A 13 5.13 -31.03 -7.87
C GLN A 13 3.69 -31.51 -8.11
N LYS A 14 2.76 -31.10 -7.25
CA LYS A 14 1.32 -31.33 -7.45
C LYS A 14 0.82 -30.57 -8.68
N GLU A 15 -0.15 -31.15 -9.38
CA GLU A 15 -0.69 -30.61 -10.64
C GLU A 15 -1.08 -29.13 -10.57
N ASN A 16 -1.78 -28.74 -9.49
CA ASN A 16 -2.30 -27.39 -9.27
C ASN A 16 -1.20 -26.33 -9.07
N ILE A 17 -0.12 -26.67 -8.37
CA ILE A 17 1.02 -25.78 -8.14
C ILE A 17 1.87 -25.70 -9.42
N LEU A 18 2.15 -26.86 -10.03
CA LEU A 18 2.94 -26.94 -11.25
C LEU A 18 2.34 -26.11 -12.39
N LYS A 19 1.01 -26.12 -12.50
CA LYS A 19 0.30 -25.30 -13.48
C LYS A 19 0.61 -23.81 -13.35
N GLU A 20 0.61 -23.26 -12.14
CA GLU A 20 0.90 -21.84 -11.93
C GLU A 20 2.36 -21.50 -12.20
N PHE A 21 3.29 -22.40 -11.84
CA PHE A 21 4.72 -22.28 -12.18
C PHE A 21 4.92 -22.22 -13.70
N LEU A 22 4.42 -23.20 -14.44
CA LEU A 22 4.55 -23.26 -15.90
C LEU A 22 3.92 -22.04 -16.57
N MET A 23 2.73 -21.61 -16.11
CA MET A 23 2.11 -20.38 -16.60
C MET A 23 3.00 -19.16 -16.37
N SER A 24 3.65 -19.04 -15.20
CA SER A 24 4.54 -17.92 -14.92
C SER A 24 5.78 -17.90 -15.83
N LEU A 25 6.31 -19.06 -16.21
CA LEU A 25 7.38 -19.17 -17.19
C LEU A 25 6.96 -18.72 -18.60
N GLN A 26 5.70 -18.95 -18.98
CA GLN A 26 5.17 -18.47 -20.26
C GLN A 26 4.96 -16.95 -20.27
N GLU A 27 4.74 -16.36 -19.10
CA GLU A 27 4.51 -14.92 -18.91
C GLU A 27 5.82 -14.11 -18.82
N LEU A 28 7.00 -14.75 -18.81
CA LEU A 28 8.29 -14.04 -18.76
C LEU A 28 8.54 -13.19 -20.01
N GLU A 29 8.98 -11.94 -19.80
CA GLU A 29 9.47 -11.04 -20.84
C GLU A 29 10.83 -11.56 -21.33
N THR A 30 10.89 -11.97 -22.60
CA THR A 30 12.05 -12.65 -23.20
C THR A 30 12.45 -12.05 -24.55
N ASP A 31 11.91 -10.90 -24.92
CA ASP A 31 12.10 -10.28 -26.24
C ASP A 31 13.57 -10.01 -26.59
N GLU A 32 14.43 -9.82 -25.59
CA GLU A 32 15.88 -9.58 -25.75
C GLU A 32 16.74 -10.83 -25.51
N LEU A 33 16.12 -11.96 -25.19
CA LEU A 33 16.77 -13.20 -24.77
C LEU A 33 16.44 -14.36 -25.72
N GLU A 34 17.32 -15.34 -25.77
CA GLU A 34 17.04 -16.64 -26.38
C GLU A 34 16.89 -17.66 -25.25
N VAL A 35 15.66 -18.11 -24.99
CA VAL A 35 15.34 -18.94 -23.82
C VAL A 35 15.11 -20.38 -24.25
N SER A 36 15.76 -21.30 -23.56
CA SER A 36 15.52 -22.74 -23.64
C SER A 36 15.20 -23.28 -22.25
N TYR A 37 14.51 -24.42 -22.19
CA TYR A 37 14.07 -25.03 -20.94
C TYR A 37 14.62 -26.45 -20.84
N TYR A 38 15.13 -26.81 -19.66
CA TYR A 38 15.56 -28.16 -19.35
C TYR A 38 14.99 -28.61 -18.02
N PHE A 39 14.01 -29.51 -18.09
CA PHE A 39 13.31 -30.04 -16.92
C PHE A 39 13.65 -31.49 -16.70
N ILE A 40 13.86 -31.85 -15.43
CA ILE A 40 13.96 -33.25 -15.01
C ILE A 40 12.63 -33.60 -14.35
N ASP A 41 11.88 -34.49 -14.98
CA ASP A 41 10.60 -34.97 -14.45
C ASP A 41 10.84 -36.08 -13.42
N ASP A 42 10.65 -35.73 -12.15
CA ASP A 42 10.71 -36.60 -10.97
C ASP A 42 9.32 -36.66 -10.29
N ASN A 43 8.23 -36.35 -11.02
CA ASN A 43 6.88 -36.37 -10.47
C ASN A 43 6.42 -37.81 -10.14
N GLU A 44 5.73 -37.95 -8.99
CA GLU A 44 5.01 -39.17 -8.64
C GLU A 44 3.61 -39.23 -9.31
N GLU A 45 3.01 -38.06 -9.55
CA GLU A 45 1.66 -37.92 -10.12
C GLU A 45 1.69 -37.84 -11.66
N SER A 46 1.04 -38.79 -12.33
CA SER A 46 0.97 -38.82 -13.80
C SER A 46 0.39 -37.55 -14.45
N ASN A 47 -0.53 -36.84 -13.75
CA ASN A 47 -1.07 -35.58 -14.25
C ASN A 47 -0.02 -34.47 -14.29
N SER A 48 0.89 -34.43 -13.33
CA SER A 48 1.98 -33.45 -13.30
C SER A 48 2.99 -33.68 -14.42
N SER A 49 3.36 -34.95 -14.66
CA SER A 49 4.18 -35.33 -15.83
C SER A 49 3.50 -34.93 -17.14
N ALA A 50 2.19 -35.18 -17.27
CA ALA A 50 1.44 -34.79 -18.46
C ALA A 50 1.40 -33.27 -18.70
N LEU A 51 1.44 -32.45 -17.63
CA LEU A 51 1.57 -30.99 -17.77
C LEU A 51 2.94 -30.58 -18.35
N LEU A 52 4.03 -31.25 -17.98
CA LEU A 52 5.36 -30.99 -18.54
C LEU A 52 5.46 -31.39 -20.00
N GLU A 53 4.93 -32.55 -20.37
CA GLU A 53 4.84 -32.99 -21.76
C GLU A 53 4.04 -32.00 -22.59
N LYS A 54 2.88 -31.55 -22.08
CA LYS A 54 2.06 -30.53 -22.73
C LYS A 54 2.83 -29.22 -22.91
N PHE A 55 3.54 -28.75 -21.88
CA PHE A 55 4.35 -27.54 -21.97
C PHE A 55 5.44 -27.68 -23.04
N ALA A 56 6.10 -28.84 -23.12
CA ALA A 56 7.11 -29.11 -24.13
C ALA A 56 6.56 -29.19 -25.57
N LEU A 57 5.29 -29.54 -25.74
CA LEU A 57 4.61 -29.49 -27.04
C LEU A 57 4.20 -28.07 -27.45
N GLU A 58 3.87 -27.21 -26.47
CA GLU A 58 3.37 -25.84 -26.72
C GLU A 58 4.48 -24.79 -26.83
N LYS A 59 5.68 -25.06 -26.29
CA LYS A 59 6.82 -24.14 -26.29
C LYS A 59 8.00 -24.75 -27.05
N GLU A 60 8.65 -23.93 -27.86
CA GLU A 60 9.89 -24.29 -28.53
C GLU A 60 11.05 -24.40 -27.52
N ASN A 61 12.06 -25.22 -27.86
CA ASN A 61 13.29 -25.40 -27.08
C ASN A 61 13.09 -25.88 -25.63
N VAL A 62 12.11 -26.78 -25.42
CA VAL A 62 11.90 -27.46 -24.14
C VAL A 62 12.38 -28.90 -24.23
N LEU A 63 13.26 -29.30 -23.31
CA LEU A 63 13.66 -30.69 -23.12
C LEU A 63 13.21 -31.16 -21.74
N VAL A 64 12.39 -32.21 -21.71
CA VAL A 64 11.97 -32.89 -20.48
C VAL A 64 12.64 -34.26 -20.44
N LEU A 65 13.33 -34.54 -19.34
CA LEU A 65 14.03 -35.80 -19.11
C LEU A 65 13.35 -36.56 -17.97
N GLU A 66 12.72 -37.67 -18.31
CA GLU A 66 12.06 -38.53 -17.32
C GLU A 66 13.10 -39.29 -16.50
N GLU A 67 13.14 -39.06 -15.19
CA GLU A 67 13.98 -39.81 -14.25
C GLU A 67 13.16 -40.27 -13.05
N LYS A 68 12.56 -41.45 -13.13
CA LYS A 68 11.79 -42.05 -12.03
C LYS A 68 12.72 -42.69 -11.01
N ASN A 69 12.80 -42.11 -9.81
CA ASN A 69 13.51 -42.68 -8.68
C ASN A 69 12.52 -43.06 -7.55
N LEU A 70 12.70 -44.22 -6.92
CA LEU A 70 11.73 -44.82 -5.98
C LEU A 70 11.70 -44.18 -4.58
N GLN A 71 12.29 -43.00 -4.39
CA GLN A 71 12.32 -42.32 -3.09
C GLN A 71 11.12 -41.41 -2.93
N THR A 72 10.24 -41.74 -1.97
CA THR A 72 9.01 -40.99 -1.70
C THR A 72 9.33 -39.64 -1.07
N TYR A 73 8.84 -38.57 -1.69
CA TYR A 73 8.94 -37.22 -1.15
C TYR A 73 7.63 -36.84 -0.44
N GLN A 74 7.67 -36.76 0.90
CA GLN A 74 6.49 -36.44 1.70
C GLN A 74 6.40 -34.93 1.95
N ARG A 75 5.25 -34.35 1.63
CA ARG A 75 4.90 -32.95 1.89
C ARG A 75 3.43 -32.84 2.29
N ASP A 76 3.14 -32.02 3.29
CA ASP A 76 1.78 -31.75 3.73
C ASP A 76 1.54 -30.24 3.94
N GLU A 77 0.40 -29.88 4.52
CA GLU A 77 0.07 -28.49 4.84
C GLU A 77 0.98 -27.88 5.92
N ASN A 78 1.69 -28.71 6.69
CA ASN A 78 2.50 -28.29 7.83
C ASN A 78 3.97 -28.12 7.43
N SER A 79 4.56 -29.08 6.70
CA SER A 79 5.97 -29.03 6.31
C SER A 79 6.32 -29.96 5.14
N HIS A 80 7.54 -29.80 4.62
CA HIS A 80 8.18 -30.71 3.68
C HIS A 80 9.21 -31.56 4.42
N TYR A 81 9.14 -32.89 4.26
CA TYR A 81 9.97 -33.83 5.00
C TYR A 81 11.18 -34.25 4.16
N TRP A 82 12.26 -33.49 4.28
CA TRP A 82 13.52 -33.74 3.58
C TRP A 82 14.40 -34.73 4.35
N ASN A 83 14.98 -35.69 3.62
CA ASN A 83 16.04 -36.57 4.12
C ASN A 83 17.34 -36.36 3.31
N GLU A 84 18.45 -36.92 3.79
CA GLU A 84 19.76 -36.72 3.16
C GLU A 84 19.81 -37.25 1.71
N ASP A 85 19.18 -38.39 1.44
CA ASP A 85 19.20 -38.97 0.09
C ASP A 85 18.44 -38.11 -0.92
N LEU A 86 17.30 -37.54 -0.52
CA LEU A 86 16.50 -36.64 -1.36
C LEU A 86 17.28 -35.37 -1.74
N ILE A 87 18.04 -34.80 -0.82
CA ILE A 87 18.87 -33.62 -1.09
C ILE A 87 19.95 -33.94 -2.11
N TRP A 88 20.66 -35.05 -1.94
CA TRP A 88 21.72 -35.43 -2.88
C TRP A 88 21.17 -35.92 -4.22
N LYS A 89 19.94 -36.44 -4.25
CA LYS A 89 19.19 -36.67 -5.49
C LYS A 89 18.95 -35.36 -6.24
N VAL A 90 18.40 -34.33 -5.57
CA VAL A 90 18.18 -33.00 -6.16
C VAL A 90 19.50 -32.37 -6.61
N ALA A 91 20.56 -32.49 -5.81
CA ALA A 91 21.90 -32.01 -6.19
C ALA A 91 22.41 -32.66 -7.47
N LYS A 92 22.20 -33.98 -7.65
CA LYS A 92 22.55 -34.70 -8.88
C LYS A 92 21.77 -34.16 -10.09
N TYR A 93 20.47 -33.92 -9.93
CA TYR A 93 19.63 -33.34 -10.99
C TYR A 93 20.07 -31.92 -11.36
N LYS A 94 20.32 -31.06 -10.36
CA LYS A 94 20.85 -29.71 -10.59
C LYS A 94 22.21 -29.76 -11.30
N ASN A 95 23.11 -30.67 -10.93
CA ASN A 95 24.40 -30.81 -11.63
C ASN A 95 24.24 -31.27 -13.08
N LYS A 96 23.31 -32.19 -13.38
CA LYS A 96 23.02 -32.61 -14.76
C LYS A 96 22.54 -31.44 -15.64
N ILE A 97 21.76 -30.53 -15.04
CA ILE A 97 21.30 -29.31 -15.71
C ILE A 97 22.49 -28.36 -15.96
N ILE A 98 23.43 -28.23 -15.02
CA ILE A 98 24.68 -27.48 -15.22
C ILE A 98 25.49 -28.08 -16.37
N ASP A 99 25.66 -29.40 -16.41
CA ASP A 99 26.39 -30.08 -17.48
C ASP A 99 25.78 -29.75 -18.85
N LYS A 100 24.44 -29.83 -18.97
CA LYS A 100 23.73 -29.44 -20.18
C LYS A 100 23.99 -27.99 -20.59
N MET A 101 23.96 -27.09 -19.62
CA MET A 101 24.18 -25.67 -19.84
C MET A 101 25.56 -25.38 -20.43
N LEU A 102 26.58 -26.06 -19.89
CA LEU A 102 27.97 -25.93 -20.33
C LEU A 102 28.20 -26.61 -21.69
N GLU A 103 27.67 -27.81 -21.89
CA GLU A 103 27.78 -28.57 -23.16
C GLU A 103 27.22 -27.80 -24.36
N GLU A 104 26.09 -27.12 -24.17
CA GLU A 104 25.42 -26.35 -25.22
C GLU A 104 25.79 -24.87 -25.21
N GLU A 105 26.75 -24.46 -24.38
CA GLU A 105 27.30 -23.11 -24.35
C GLU A 105 26.22 -22.02 -24.21
N TYR A 106 25.35 -22.12 -23.19
CA TYR A 106 24.44 -21.01 -22.84
C TYR A 106 25.18 -19.95 -22.01
N ASP A 107 24.77 -18.68 -22.12
CA ASP A 107 25.39 -17.57 -21.39
C ASP A 107 25.02 -17.57 -19.91
N TYR A 108 23.78 -17.95 -19.59
CA TYR A 108 23.30 -18.04 -18.22
C TYR A 108 22.42 -19.29 -18.00
N LEU A 109 22.44 -19.78 -16.76
CA LEU A 109 21.52 -20.77 -16.22
C LEU A 109 20.61 -20.10 -15.20
N PHE A 110 19.31 -20.13 -15.41
CA PHE A 110 18.33 -19.68 -14.42
C PHE A 110 17.67 -20.89 -13.76
N PHE A 111 18.06 -21.18 -12.51
CA PHE A 111 17.46 -22.22 -11.70
C PHE A 111 16.22 -21.72 -10.98
N VAL A 112 15.10 -22.38 -11.19
CA VAL A 112 13.82 -22.02 -10.56
C VAL A 112 13.14 -23.25 -10.03
N ASP A 113 12.72 -23.20 -8.77
CA ASP A 113 11.95 -24.29 -8.16
C ASP A 113 10.50 -24.27 -8.68
N SER A 114 9.92 -25.46 -8.83
CA SER A 114 8.60 -25.66 -9.45
C SER A 114 7.41 -25.24 -8.57
N ASP A 115 7.67 -24.67 -7.39
CA ASP A 115 6.68 -24.07 -6.48
C ASP A 115 6.72 -22.53 -6.46
N LEU A 116 7.43 -21.90 -7.40
CA LEU A 116 7.51 -20.45 -7.52
C LEU A 116 6.59 -19.94 -8.64
N VAL A 117 6.06 -18.73 -8.44
CA VAL A 117 5.38 -17.94 -9.48
C VAL A 117 6.19 -16.67 -9.69
N LEU A 118 6.79 -16.56 -10.87
CA LEU A 118 7.68 -15.46 -11.22
C LEU A 118 6.93 -14.22 -11.69
N HIS A 119 7.58 -13.06 -11.51
CA HIS A 119 7.15 -11.82 -12.13
C HIS A 119 7.63 -11.78 -13.60
N PRO A 120 6.86 -11.24 -14.56
CA PRO A 120 7.24 -11.20 -15.98
C PRO A 120 8.64 -10.64 -16.25
N LYS A 121 9.06 -9.64 -15.46
CA LYS A 121 10.36 -8.96 -15.58
C LYS A 121 11.55 -9.64 -14.91
N THR A 122 11.33 -10.69 -14.11
CA THR A 122 12.39 -11.28 -13.27
C THR A 122 13.61 -11.66 -14.11
N LEU A 123 13.43 -12.46 -15.17
CA LEU A 123 14.56 -13.00 -15.91
C LEU A 123 15.39 -11.90 -16.60
N GLN A 124 14.74 -11.00 -17.35
CA GLN A 124 15.42 -9.93 -18.06
C GLN A 124 16.16 -8.99 -17.09
N HIS A 125 15.54 -8.65 -15.96
CA HIS A 125 16.14 -7.82 -14.92
C HIS A 125 17.41 -8.47 -14.34
N LEU A 126 17.33 -9.74 -13.91
CA LEU A 126 18.50 -10.45 -13.36
C LEU A 126 19.67 -10.51 -14.36
N VAL A 127 19.39 -10.73 -15.65
CA VAL A 127 20.42 -10.75 -16.71
C VAL A 127 21.06 -9.37 -16.90
N GLN A 128 20.30 -8.28 -16.73
CA GLN A 128 20.79 -6.90 -16.85
C GLN A 128 21.71 -6.50 -15.68
N LEU A 129 21.57 -7.12 -14.50
CA LEU A 129 22.44 -6.84 -13.35
C LEU A 129 23.91 -7.23 -13.59
N ASN A 130 24.19 -8.07 -14.59
CA ASN A 130 25.52 -8.56 -14.95
C ASN A 130 26.30 -9.10 -13.73
N LYS A 131 25.63 -9.88 -12.89
CA LYS A 131 26.23 -10.59 -11.75
C LYS A 131 26.53 -12.04 -12.13
N ASP A 132 27.62 -12.57 -11.56
CA ASP A 132 28.01 -13.96 -11.80
C ASP A 132 27.00 -14.95 -11.17
N ILE A 133 26.48 -14.63 -9.97
CA ILE A 133 25.44 -15.39 -9.28
C ILE A 133 24.50 -14.40 -8.56
N VAL A 134 23.21 -14.45 -8.88
CA VAL A 134 22.19 -13.61 -8.26
C VAL A 134 20.86 -14.34 -8.12
N ALA A 135 20.27 -14.31 -6.91
CA ALA A 135 18.96 -14.87 -6.62
C ALA A 135 17.88 -13.78 -6.68
N GLU A 136 16.72 -14.06 -7.26
CA GLU A 136 15.51 -13.25 -7.02
C GLU A 136 14.90 -13.69 -5.69
N ILE A 137 14.61 -12.73 -4.81
CA ILE A 137 14.09 -13.04 -3.48
C ILE A 137 12.68 -13.63 -3.53
N PHE A 138 12.40 -14.58 -2.64
CA PHE A 138 11.04 -14.95 -2.27
C PHE A 138 10.95 -15.17 -0.76
N TRP A 139 9.72 -15.16 -0.26
CA TRP A 139 9.43 -15.21 1.17
C TRP A 139 8.59 -16.42 1.49
N THR A 140 8.97 -17.17 2.52
CA THR A 140 8.32 -18.43 2.88
C THR A 140 7.92 -18.45 4.34
N LYS A 141 6.69 -18.93 4.61
CA LYS A 141 6.27 -19.35 5.96
C LYS A 141 6.45 -20.85 6.10
N TRP A 142 7.62 -21.29 6.55
CA TRP A 142 7.91 -22.72 6.73
C TRP A 142 6.93 -23.39 7.72
N GLU A 143 6.44 -22.64 8.71
CA GLU A 143 5.36 -23.08 9.62
C GLU A 143 4.21 -22.07 9.59
N LYS A 144 2.96 -22.54 9.72
CA LYS A 144 1.74 -21.70 9.56
C LYS A 144 1.69 -20.46 10.47
N ASN A 145 2.28 -20.55 11.66
CA ASN A 145 2.25 -19.50 12.68
C ASN A 145 3.55 -18.67 12.75
N ASN A 146 4.55 -18.99 11.94
CA ASN A 146 5.84 -18.28 11.95
C ASN A 146 5.84 -17.10 10.99
N VAL A 147 6.85 -16.24 11.16
CA VAL A 147 7.13 -15.13 10.25
C VAL A 147 7.63 -15.62 8.90
N GLU A 148 7.37 -14.83 7.87
CA GLU A 148 7.97 -15.04 6.55
C GLU A 148 9.48 -14.78 6.62
N LEU A 149 10.26 -15.72 6.12
CA LEU A 149 11.72 -15.62 6.03
C LEU A 149 12.17 -15.80 4.58
N PRO A 150 13.26 -15.13 4.16
CA PRO A 150 13.74 -15.16 2.78
C PRO A 150 14.60 -16.38 2.50
N GLN A 151 14.74 -16.85 1.27
CA GLN A 151 15.59 -18.02 0.99
C GLN A 151 17.12 -17.75 1.11
N VAL A 152 17.53 -16.54 1.48
CA VAL A 152 18.93 -16.10 1.53
C VAL A 152 19.40 -15.83 2.96
N TRP A 153 20.71 -15.89 3.20
CA TRP A 153 21.30 -15.69 4.52
C TRP A 153 22.70 -15.05 4.45
N LEU A 154 23.20 -14.58 5.59
CA LEU A 154 24.51 -13.93 5.69
C LEU A 154 25.64 -14.91 6.02
N TYR A 155 25.41 -15.86 6.94
CA TYR A 155 26.47 -16.79 7.37
C TYR A 155 25.92 -18.18 7.70
N ASP A 156 26.80 -19.18 7.62
CA ASP A 156 26.66 -20.51 8.23
C ASP A 156 25.24 -21.11 8.14
N HIS A 157 24.67 -21.54 9.27
CA HIS A 157 23.40 -22.26 9.39
C HIS A 157 22.20 -21.32 9.28
N TYR A 158 22.14 -20.56 8.19
CA TYR A 158 21.07 -19.62 7.91
C TYR A 158 21.01 -18.45 8.91
N THR A 159 22.18 -17.90 9.24
CA THR A 159 22.31 -16.72 10.09
C THR A 159 21.85 -15.47 9.33
N LEU A 160 20.87 -14.76 9.89
CA LEU A 160 20.23 -13.59 9.27
C LEU A 160 20.70 -12.25 9.85
N TYR A 161 21.81 -12.24 10.58
CA TYR A 161 22.36 -11.04 11.21
C TYR A 161 23.88 -10.94 11.01
N GLU A 162 24.37 -9.70 10.98
CA GLU A 162 25.81 -9.43 10.98
C GLU A 162 26.43 -9.78 12.34
N HIS A 163 27.55 -10.49 12.31
CA HIS A 163 28.35 -10.77 13.50
C HIS A 163 29.84 -10.81 13.13
N HIS A 164 30.68 -10.35 14.06
CA HIS A 164 32.13 -10.43 13.91
C HIS A 164 32.70 -11.65 14.64
N ARG A 165 33.89 -12.08 14.20
CA ARG A 165 34.60 -13.18 14.87
C ARG A 165 34.86 -12.80 16.33
N GLU A 166 34.51 -13.69 17.25
CA GLU A 166 34.60 -13.51 18.72
C GLU A 166 33.59 -12.51 19.33
N GLU A 167 32.67 -11.95 18.52
CA GLU A 167 31.58 -11.13 19.04
C GLU A 167 30.54 -12.00 19.77
N VAL A 168 30.27 -11.68 21.04
CA VAL A 168 29.19 -12.31 21.82
C VAL A 168 28.02 -11.34 21.85
N LEU A 169 26.93 -11.71 21.18
CA LEU A 169 25.73 -10.91 21.09
C LEU A 169 24.66 -11.41 22.08
N GLU A 170 24.03 -10.47 22.79
CA GLU A 170 22.81 -10.76 23.54
C GLU A 170 21.65 -11.07 22.58
N GLU A 171 20.67 -11.87 23.03
CA GLU A 171 19.53 -12.30 22.23
C GLU A 171 18.75 -11.11 21.64
N LYS A 172 18.60 -10.02 22.39
CA LYS A 172 17.94 -8.79 21.91
C LYS A 172 18.67 -8.16 20.72
N GLU A 173 20.00 -8.19 20.73
CA GLU A 173 20.82 -7.61 19.66
C GLU A 173 20.79 -8.50 18.41
N ILE A 174 20.78 -9.81 18.58
CA ILE A 174 20.55 -10.79 17.50
C ILE A 174 19.21 -10.53 16.82
N GLN A 175 18.13 -10.36 17.61
CA GLN A 175 16.79 -10.06 17.08
C GLN A 175 16.76 -8.72 16.34
N ARG A 176 17.41 -7.69 16.88
CA ARG A 176 17.51 -6.36 16.25
C ARG A 176 18.20 -6.42 14.90
N ARG A 177 19.41 -7.00 14.84
CA ARG A 177 20.19 -7.12 13.59
C ARG A 177 19.51 -8.02 12.56
N THR A 178 18.85 -9.09 13.02
CA THR A 178 18.03 -9.93 12.14
C THR A 178 16.91 -9.12 11.49
N LEU A 179 16.19 -8.31 12.27
CA LEU A 179 15.12 -7.47 11.75
C LEU A 179 15.64 -6.40 10.77
N GLU A 180 16.85 -5.87 10.99
CA GLU A 180 17.50 -4.93 10.06
C GLU A 180 17.79 -5.57 8.71
N PHE A 181 18.38 -6.78 8.71
CA PHE A 181 18.63 -7.53 7.48
C PHE A 181 17.32 -7.84 6.73
N LEU A 182 16.28 -8.31 7.43
CA LEU A 182 14.97 -8.57 6.82
C LEU A 182 14.32 -7.31 6.24
N ASN A 183 14.43 -6.17 6.92
CA ASN A 183 13.88 -4.91 6.42
C ASN A 183 14.67 -4.34 5.25
N MET A 184 15.99 -4.58 5.18
CA MET A 184 16.81 -4.26 4.03
C MET A 184 16.30 -5.00 2.79
N LEU A 185 16.09 -6.31 2.91
CA LEU A 185 15.65 -7.16 1.80
C LEU A 185 14.23 -6.85 1.29
N LYS A 186 13.37 -6.20 2.10
CA LYS A 186 12.03 -5.77 1.69
C LYS A 186 12.03 -4.51 0.83
N LYS A 187 13.15 -3.79 0.74
CA LYS A 187 13.30 -2.63 -0.14
C LYS A 187 13.82 -3.13 -1.49
N PRO A 188 13.26 -2.70 -2.63
CA PRO A 188 13.82 -3.01 -3.94
C PRO A 188 15.29 -2.61 -4.03
N GLY A 189 16.16 -3.57 -4.34
CA GLY A 189 17.60 -3.39 -4.39
C GLY A 189 18.32 -4.67 -4.73
N VAL A 190 19.65 -4.56 -4.88
CA VAL A 190 20.57 -5.69 -5.07
C VAL A 190 21.53 -5.70 -3.90
N TYR A 191 21.53 -6.77 -3.13
CA TYR A 191 22.30 -6.90 -1.88
C TYR A 191 23.26 -8.08 -1.95
N GLU A 192 24.44 -7.94 -1.36
CA GLU A 192 25.38 -9.05 -1.21
C GLU A 192 24.95 -9.94 -0.03
N VAL A 193 25.01 -11.26 -0.21
CA VAL A 193 24.62 -12.26 0.79
C VAL A 193 25.70 -13.34 0.90
N GLY A 194 25.71 -14.10 2.00
CA GLY A 194 26.67 -15.21 2.18
C GLY A 194 26.16 -16.56 1.71
N GLY A 195 24.85 -16.70 1.50
CA GLY A 195 24.28 -17.85 0.83
C GLY A 195 22.89 -17.59 0.28
N LEU A 196 22.54 -18.39 -0.72
CA LEU A 196 21.30 -18.30 -1.50
C LEU A 196 20.85 -19.70 -1.92
N GLY A 197 19.60 -19.80 -2.35
CA GLY A 197 18.96 -21.05 -2.78
C GLY A 197 18.23 -20.89 -4.10
N ALA A 198 17.05 -21.48 -4.21
CA ALA A 198 16.20 -21.41 -5.41
C ALA A 198 16.01 -20.00 -6.01
N CYS A 199 15.54 -19.97 -7.26
CA CYS A 199 15.32 -18.75 -8.04
C CYS A 199 16.63 -17.98 -8.33
N THR A 200 17.68 -18.68 -8.79
CA THR A 200 19.02 -18.13 -8.96
C THR A 200 19.51 -18.19 -10.39
N LEU A 201 20.01 -17.04 -10.87
CA LEU A 201 20.71 -16.90 -12.15
C LEU A 201 22.22 -17.07 -11.95
N PHE A 202 22.81 -17.96 -12.73
CA PHE A 202 24.24 -18.23 -12.79
C PHE A 202 24.78 -17.84 -14.17
N SER A 203 25.88 -17.11 -14.20
CA SER A 203 26.65 -16.93 -15.44
C SER A 203 27.40 -18.21 -15.81
N ARG A 204 27.66 -18.41 -17.10
CA ARG A 204 28.55 -19.48 -17.59
C ARG A 204 29.91 -19.45 -16.90
N SER A 205 30.51 -18.27 -16.80
CA SER A 205 31.81 -18.05 -16.13
C SER A 205 31.84 -18.60 -14.70
N ALA A 206 30.76 -18.41 -13.93
CA ALA A 206 30.69 -18.96 -12.57
C ALA A 206 30.67 -20.50 -12.57
N LEU A 207 29.91 -21.10 -13.49
CA LEU A 207 29.79 -22.55 -13.61
C LEU A 207 31.08 -23.19 -14.16
N GLU A 208 31.75 -22.57 -15.13
CA GLU A 208 33.05 -23.00 -15.68
C GLU A 208 34.18 -22.93 -14.64
N LYS A 209 34.12 -21.97 -13.71
CA LYS A 209 35.03 -21.92 -12.55
C LYS A 209 34.81 -23.08 -11.57
N GLY A 210 33.75 -23.86 -11.75
CA GLY A 210 33.47 -25.07 -11.00
C GLY A 210 32.37 -24.93 -9.96
N VAL A 211 31.55 -23.87 -9.97
CA VAL A 211 30.37 -23.79 -9.10
C VAL A 211 29.37 -24.89 -9.46
N ASN A 212 28.98 -25.68 -8.47
CA ASN A 212 28.03 -26.80 -8.62
C ASN A 212 27.39 -27.15 -7.26
N PHE A 213 26.51 -28.15 -7.22
CA PHE A 213 25.75 -28.57 -6.03
C PHE A 213 26.31 -29.82 -5.34
N SER A 214 27.46 -30.34 -5.77
CA SER A 214 28.05 -31.56 -5.20
C SER A 214 28.42 -31.38 -3.72
N LYS A 215 28.34 -32.46 -2.93
CA LYS A 215 28.78 -32.48 -1.53
C LYS A 215 30.26 -32.10 -1.42
N ILE A 216 30.58 -31.23 -0.48
CA ILE A 216 31.97 -30.94 -0.07
C ILE A 216 32.28 -31.85 1.12
N LYS A 217 33.29 -32.71 0.97
CA LYS A 217 33.57 -33.83 1.90
C LYS A 217 33.75 -33.39 3.36
N ASN A 218 34.35 -32.22 3.61
CA ASN A 218 34.68 -31.73 4.96
C ASN A 218 33.70 -30.66 5.48
N VAL A 219 32.57 -30.44 4.80
CA VAL A 219 31.50 -29.54 5.25
C VAL A 219 30.35 -30.40 5.77
N THR A 220 29.97 -30.17 7.03
CA THR A 220 28.91 -30.93 7.73
C THR A 220 27.53 -30.28 7.64
N MET A 221 27.44 -29.11 7.01
CA MET A 221 26.20 -28.37 6.85
C MET A 221 25.26 -29.11 5.91
N TRP A 222 23.99 -29.20 6.28
CA TRP A 222 22.97 -29.93 5.52
C TRP A 222 22.44 -29.07 4.35
N GLY A 223 22.08 -29.66 3.20
CA GLY A 223 21.49 -28.94 2.05
C GLY A 223 22.50 -28.54 0.96
N GLU A 224 22.17 -28.85 -0.29
CA GLU A 224 23.01 -28.68 -1.47
C GLU A 224 23.31 -27.22 -1.81
N ASP A 225 22.34 -26.32 -1.58
CA ASP A 225 22.50 -24.88 -1.81
C ASP A 225 23.58 -24.27 -0.90
N ARG A 226 23.76 -24.82 0.32
CA ARG A 226 24.83 -24.42 1.23
C ARG A 226 26.19 -24.82 0.69
N HIS A 227 26.31 -26.03 0.16
CA HIS A 227 27.54 -26.50 -0.47
C HIS A 227 27.88 -25.71 -1.73
N LEU A 228 26.88 -25.32 -2.52
CA LEU A 228 27.07 -24.41 -3.65
C LEU A 228 27.57 -23.04 -3.19
N SER A 229 26.93 -22.44 -2.18
CA SER A 229 27.27 -21.10 -1.70
C SER A 229 28.70 -21.04 -1.15
N ILE A 230 29.09 -22.05 -0.36
CA ILE A 230 30.46 -22.20 0.16
C ILE A 230 31.47 -22.37 -0.98
N ARG A 231 31.14 -23.18 -1.99
CA ARG A 231 32.01 -23.40 -3.15
C ARG A 231 32.22 -22.12 -3.95
N ALA A 232 31.15 -21.35 -4.22
CA ALA A 232 31.23 -20.08 -4.91
C ALA A 232 32.11 -19.07 -4.13
N ALA A 233 31.89 -18.94 -2.82
CA ALA A 233 32.70 -18.08 -1.97
C ALA A 233 34.19 -18.50 -1.97
N ALA A 234 34.48 -19.81 -1.89
CA ALA A 234 35.84 -20.35 -1.95
C ALA A 234 36.54 -20.10 -3.31
N LEU A 235 35.76 -20.00 -4.40
CA LEU A 235 36.23 -19.63 -5.73
C LEU A 235 36.35 -18.10 -5.93
N GLY A 236 36.07 -17.30 -4.89
CA GLY A 236 36.10 -15.84 -4.95
C GLY A 236 34.92 -15.21 -5.70
N ILE A 237 33.83 -15.95 -5.88
CA ILE A 237 32.61 -15.48 -6.54
C ILE A 237 31.64 -14.96 -5.48
N ARG A 238 31.21 -13.71 -5.62
CA ARG A 238 30.25 -13.08 -4.71
C ARG A 238 28.83 -13.48 -5.03
N LEU A 239 28.01 -13.60 -4.00
CA LEU A 239 26.59 -13.99 -4.08
C LEU A 239 25.72 -12.77 -3.85
N PHE A 240 24.71 -12.59 -4.70
CA PHE A 240 23.78 -11.47 -4.60
C PHE A 240 22.33 -11.93 -4.52
N VAL A 241 21.48 -11.09 -3.93
CA VAL A 241 20.03 -11.21 -3.98
C VAL A 241 19.44 -9.93 -4.56
N ASP A 242 18.51 -10.06 -5.48
CA ASP A 242 17.67 -8.99 -6.00
C ASP A 242 16.28 -9.05 -5.35
N SER A 243 15.74 -7.87 -5.03
CA SER A 243 14.41 -7.72 -4.42
C SER A 243 13.49 -6.79 -5.20
N HIS A 244 13.77 -6.50 -6.47
CA HIS A 244 12.93 -5.64 -7.30
C HIS A 244 11.65 -6.34 -7.72
N PHE A 245 11.71 -7.64 -8.00
CA PHE A 245 10.58 -8.41 -8.51
C PHE A 245 10.38 -9.72 -7.73
N PRO A 246 10.11 -9.64 -6.41
CA PRO A 246 10.06 -10.84 -5.58
C PRO A 246 9.13 -11.90 -6.15
N ALA A 247 9.63 -13.14 -6.24
CA ALA A 247 8.83 -14.27 -6.66
C ALA A 247 7.82 -14.65 -5.56
N TYR A 248 6.67 -15.18 -5.96
CA TYR A 248 5.67 -15.69 -5.04
C TYR A 248 5.88 -17.18 -4.80
N HIS A 249 6.04 -17.59 -3.54
CA HIS A 249 6.27 -18.99 -3.18
C HIS A 249 4.98 -19.67 -2.75
N ILE A 250 4.70 -20.84 -3.33
CA ILE A 250 3.57 -21.70 -3.00
C ILE A 250 4.10 -22.90 -2.22
N TYR A 251 4.42 -22.68 -0.94
CA TYR A 251 4.96 -23.74 -0.09
C TYR A 251 3.90 -24.81 0.25
N ARG A 252 2.61 -24.42 0.25
CA ARG A 252 1.45 -25.29 0.55
C ARG A 252 0.24 -24.95 -0.31
N ASP A 253 -0.66 -25.92 -0.49
CA ASP A 253 -1.85 -25.79 -1.36
C ASP A 253 -2.74 -24.60 -0.97
N SER A 254 -2.85 -24.29 0.32
CA SER A 254 -3.63 -23.15 0.80
C SER A 254 -3.13 -21.77 0.29
N GLU A 255 -1.87 -21.67 -0.15
CA GLU A 255 -1.27 -20.44 -0.68
C GLU A 255 -1.60 -20.22 -2.17
N LEU A 256 -2.12 -21.21 -2.89
CA LEU A 256 -2.58 -21.05 -4.29
C LEU A 256 -3.58 -19.91 -4.47
N LYS A 257 -4.40 -19.63 -3.46
CA LYS A 257 -5.36 -18.52 -3.47
C LYS A 257 -4.68 -17.15 -3.59
N GLY A 258 -3.44 -17.02 -3.12
CA GLY A 258 -2.65 -15.80 -3.17
C GLY A 258 -2.08 -15.49 -4.55
N VAL A 259 -1.90 -16.50 -5.41
CA VAL A 259 -1.33 -16.33 -6.77
C VAL A 259 -2.14 -15.33 -7.59
N LYS A 260 -3.46 -15.39 -7.54
CA LYS A 260 -4.33 -14.44 -8.25
C LYS A 260 -4.07 -12.99 -7.81
N ASN A 261 -3.91 -12.76 -6.51
CA ASN A 261 -3.62 -11.43 -5.98
C ASN A 261 -2.23 -10.95 -6.39
N TYR A 262 -1.22 -11.83 -6.33
CA TYR A 262 0.13 -11.55 -6.82
C TYR A 262 0.12 -11.14 -8.30
N LYS A 263 -0.55 -11.93 -9.16
CA LYS A 263 -0.67 -11.63 -10.60
C LYS A 263 -1.40 -10.32 -10.90
N GLN A 264 -2.45 -9.99 -10.13
CA GLN A 264 -3.16 -8.72 -10.27
C GLN A 264 -2.30 -7.51 -9.90
N GLN A 265 -1.41 -7.64 -8.90
CA GLN A 265 -0.57 -6.54 -8.45
C GLN A 265 0.39 -6.06 -9.55
N TYR A 266 1.09 -6.97 -10.25
CA TYR A 266 2.02 -6.54 -11.30
C TYR A 266 1.35 -6.16 -12.62
N ARG A 267 0.25 -6.82 -13.02
CA ARG A 267 -0.48 -6.45 -14.25
C ARG A 267 -0.99 -5.01 -14.20
N LYS A 268 -1.47 -4.58 -13.02
CA LYS A 268 -1.87 -3.20 -12.77
C LYS A 268 -0.70 -2.23 -12.90
N GLN A 269 0.50 -2.59 -12.42
CA GLN A 269 1.70 -1.75 -12.54
C GLN A 269 2.20 -1.64 -13.99
N MET A 270 2.04 -2.68 -14.81
CA MET A 270 2.44 -2.67 -16.23
C MET A 270 1.47 -1.88 -17.12
N GLU A 271 0.14 -2.04 -16.90
CA GLU A 271 -0.87 -1.30 -17.65
C GLU A 271 -0.76 0.22 -17.43
N THR A 272 -0.41 0.67 -16.23
CA THR A 272 -0.17 2.09 -15.95
C THR A 272 1.02 2.63 -16.76
N LYS A 273 2.15 1.90 -16.81
CA LYS A 273 3.35 2.35 -17.54
C LYS A 273 3.18 2.43 -19.06
N VAL A 274 2.47 1.48 -19.67
CA VAL A 274 2.20 1.51 -21.13
C VAL A 274 1.24 2.64 -21.48
N LYS A 275 0.22 2.88 -20.65
CA LYS A 275 -0.68 4.03 -20.79
C LYS A 275 0.08 5.34 -20.66
N ASP A 276 0.97 5.47 -19.68
CA ASP A 276 1.80 6.67 -19.46
C ASP A 276 2.74 6.93 -20.65
N TYR A 277 3.37 5.90 -21.23
CA TYR A 277 4.25 6.05 -22.40
C TYR A 277 3.50 6.47 -23.68
N ILE A 278 2.32 5.89 -23.92
CA ILE A 278 1.44 6.30 -25.02
C ILE A 278 0.98 7.75 -24.80
N LEU A 279 0.66 8.12 -23.56
CA LEU A 279 0.30 9.48 -23.18
C LEU A 279 1.43 10.46 -23.47
N ASP A 280 2.64 10.18 -22.99
CA ASP A 280 3.82 11.03 -23.16
C ASP A 280 4.18 11.20 -24.64
N THR A 281 4.08 10.13 -25.44
CA THR A 281 4.33 10.19 -26.89
C THR A 281 3.34 11.12 -27.59
N VAL A 282 2.05 11.00 -27.25
CA VAL A 282 1.00 11.85 -27.81
C VAL A 282 1.11 13.29 -27.32
N ILE A 283 1.41 13.53 -26.04
CA ILE A 283 1.62 14.87 -25.46
C ILE A 283 2.81 15.55 -26.13
N THR A 284 3.95 14.86 -26.26
CA THR A 284 5.17 15.41 -26.88
C THR A 284 4.92 15.86 -28.33
N VAL A 285 4.20 15.07 -29.11
CA VAL A 285 3.83 15.42 -30.51
C VAL A 285 2.88 16.63 -30.57
N MET A 286 2.00 16.80 -29.58
CA MET A 286 1.05 17.90 -29.52
C MET A 286 1.66 19.20 -28.99
N GLU A 287 2.57 19.12 -28.02
CA GLU A 287 3.36 20.27 -27.55
C GLU A 287 4.20 20.86 -28.69
N MET A 288 4.72 20.01 -29.58
CA MET A 288 5.41 20.44 -30.81
C MET A 288 4.49 21.14 -31.83
N TYR A 289 3.18 20.89 -31.80
CA TYR A 289 2.21 21.43 -32.77
C TYR A 289 1.51 22.72 -32.28
N LEU A 290 1.39 22.93 -30.97
CA LEU A 290 0.66 24.03 -30.35
C LEU A 290 1.52 25.26 -29.97
N ASP A 291 2.84 25.19 -30.19
CA ASP A 291 3.82 26.26 -29.88
C ASP A 291 3.62 26.89 -28.48
N ILE A 292 3.36 26.04 -27.49
CA ILE A 292 3.20 26.44 -26.10
C ILE A 292 4.61 26.57 -25.52
N GLY A 293 5.07 27.80 -25.27
CA GLY A 293 6.46 28.11 -24.91
C GLY A 293 7.12 27.14 -23.91
N ILE A 294 8.17 26.46 -24.37
CA ILE A 294 9.05 25.60 -23.58
C ILE A 294 10.41 26.30 -23.38
N SER A 295 10.92 26.26 -22.16
CA SER A 295 12.28 26.64 -21.76
C SER A 295 13.33 25.78 -22.46
N PRO A 296 14.53 26.30 -22.82
CA PRO A 296 15.52 25.60 -23.62
C PRO A 296 16.11 24.39 -22.87
N PHE A 297 15.57 23.21 -23.14
CA PHE A 297 16.29 21.95 -22.98
C PHE A 297 16.31 21.27 -24.36
N GLU A 298 17.48 21.38 -24.98
CA GLU A 298 18.08 20.56 -26.03
C GLU A 298 17.43 20.54 -27.43
N GLU A 299 18.15 21.20 -28.35
CA GLU A 299 17.81 21.49 -29.74
C GLU A 299 18.04 20.32 -30.72
N GLU A 300 18.44 19.13 -30.26
CA GLU A 300 18.94 18.06 -31.14
C GLU A 300 17.90 17.05 -31.64
N ASN A 301 16.64 17.07 -31.16
CA ASN A 301 15.61 16.10 -31.58
C ASN A 301 14.56 16.63 -32.57
N ARG A 302 14.82 17.75 -33.26
CA ARG A 302 13.81 18.45 -34.10
C ARG A 302 13.51 17.82 -35.48
N ASN A 303 13.80 16.54 -35.73
CA ASN A 303 13.68 15.98 -37.09
C ASN A 303 13.28 14.49 -37.19
N THR A 304 12.31 14.02 -36.40
CA THR A 304 11.74 12.68 -36.60
C THR A 304 10.81 12.64 -37.83
N SER A 305 10.87 11.52 -38.57
CA SER A 305 10.03 11.18 -39.74
C SER A 305 8.52 11.32 -39.45
N VAL A 306 8.12 11.05 -38.20
CA VAL A 306 6.75 11.15 -37.68
C VAL A 306 6.22 12.59 -37.73
N SER A 307 7.05 13.57 -37.39
CA SER A 307 6.69 15.00 -37.43
C SER A 307 6.38 15.48 -38.86
N LYS A 308 7.12 14.98 -39.86
CA LYS A 308 6.93 15.32 -41.28
C LYS A 308 5.72 14.62 -41.90
N MET A 309 5.36 13.43 -41.41
CA MET A 309 4.22 12.64 -41.90
C MET A 309 2.88 13.18 -41.38
N PHE A 310 2.84 13.63 -40.12
CA PHE A 310 1.66 14.30 -39.55
C PHE A 310 1.37 15.64 -40.24
N LEU A 311 2.42 16.41 -40.57
CA LEU A 311 2.33 17.67 -41.33
C LEU A 311 1.89 17.47 -42.80
N SER A 312 2.12 16.29 -43.40
CA SER A 312 1.67 16.00 -44.77
C SER A 312 0.21 15.53 -44.82
N LEU A 313 -0.25 14.81 -43.80
CA LEU A 313 -1.64 14.36 -43.66
C LEU A 313 -2.62 15.51 -43.38
N LEU A 314 -2.24 16.48 -42.54
CA LEU A 314 -3.02 17.70 -42.30
C LEU A 314 -3.09 18.63 -43.53
N LYS A 315 -2.12 18.53 -44.45
CA LYS A 315 -2.12 19.27 -45.72
C LYS A 315 -2.96 18.61 -46.83
N ASN A 316 -3.27 17.32 -46.72
CA ASN A 316 -3.87 16.54 -47.82
C ASN A 316 -5.37 16.25 -47.67
N GLN A 317 -6.02 16.64 -46.56
CA GLN A 317 -7.48 16.58 -46.47
C GLN A 317 -8.10 17.94 -46.83
N ASN A 318 -8.64 18.00 -48.05
CA ASN A 318 -9.19 19.18 -48.73
C ASN A 318 -10.49 19.78 -48.13
N GLU A 319 -10.79 19.56 -46.84
CA GLU A 319 -11.94 20.19 -46.16
C GLU A 319 -11.57 21.00 -44.91
N LEU A 320 -10.28 21.15 -44.59
CA LEU A 320 -9.81 22.10 -43.57
C LEU A 320 -9.32 23.39 -44.21
N GLN A 321 -10.24 24.23 -44.71
CA GLN A 321 -9.95 25.66 -44.86
C GLN A 321 -9.90 26.33 -43.48
N LEU A 322 -8.81 26.12 -42.74
CA LEU A 322 -8.41 27.05 -41.69
C LEU A 322 -7.81 28.28 -42.39
N VAL A 323 -8.66 29.28 -42.62
CA VAL A 323 -8.22 30.61 -43.12
C VAL A 323 -7.19 31.16 -42.13
N THR A 324 -5.93 31.11 -42.54
CA THR A 324 -4.79 31.68 -41.85
C THR A 324 -4.85 33.21 -41.93
N LYS A 325 -5.45 33.83 -40.92
CA LYS A 325 -5.15 35.22 -40.53
C LYS A 325 -5.13 35.33 -39.01
N LYS A 326 -3.90 35.25 -38.47
CA LYS A 326 -3.49 35.49 -37.07
C LYS A 326 -4.14 34.58 -36.00
N SER A 327 -3.28 33.78 -35.34
CA SER A 327 -3.43 33.13 -34.03
C SER A 327 -4.78 32.44 -33.74
N GLY A 328 -4.86 31.12 -33.92
CA GLY A 328 -5.97 30.29 -33.44
C GLY A 328 -5.56 29.47 -32.21
N ASN A 329 -6.06 29.85 -31.04
CA ASN A 329 -5.73 29.29 -29.72
C ASN A 329 -6.50 27.98 -29.42
N PHE A 330 -5.78 26.85 -29.40
CA PHE A 330 -6.16 25.65 -28.64
C PHE A 330 -5.07 25.43 -27.59
N ASN A 331 -5.43 25.38 -26.30
CA ASN A 331 -4.43 25.40 -25.22
C ASN A 331 -4.31 24.09 -24.44
N VAL A 332 -5.23 23.13 -24.61
CA VAL A 332 -5.25 21.89 -23.82
C VAL A 332 -5.73 20.71 -24.66
N CYS A 333 -5.02 19.59 -24.57
CA CYS A 333 -5.45 18.28 -25.05
C CYS A 333 -5.45 17.28 -23.89
N TYR A 334 -6.54 16.52 -23.73
CA TYR A 334 -6.55 15.33 -22.86
C TYR A 334 -6.47 14.06 -23.71
N PRO A 335 -5.26 13.46 -23.84
CA PRO A 335 -5.14 12.09 -24.34
C PRO A 335 -5.71 11.10 -23.32
N GLN A 336 -6.47 10.13 -23.81
CA GLN A 336 -6.93 8.97 -23.05
C GLN A 336 -6.84 7.76 -23.94
N VAL A 337 -6.05 6.75 -23.56
CA VAL A 337 -6.09 5.44 -24.24
C VAL A 337 -7.44 4.80 -23.92
N ILE A 338 -8.32 4.70 -24.90
CA ILE A 338 -9.70 4.18 -24.74
C ILE A 338 -9.85 2.73 -25.19
N ALA A 339 -8.93 2.23 -26.01
CA ALA A 339 -8.87 0.85 -26.44
C ALA A 339 -7.41 0.43 -26.65
N MET A 340 -7.08 -0.81 -26.34
CA MET A 340 -5.76 -1.40 -26.60
C MET A 340 -5.95 -2.89 -26.85
N GLU A 341 -5.34 -3.41 -27.93
CA GLU A 341 -5.42 -4.84 -28.23
C GLU A 341 -4.63 -5.67 -27.19
N HIS A 342 -5.04 -6.93 -26.98
CA HIS A 342 -4.45 -7.84 -25.98
C HIS A 342 -2.94 -8.09 -26.17
N ASN A 343 -2.45 -7.93 -27.40
CA ASN A 343 -1.03 -8.07 -27.78
C ASN A 343 -0.26 -6.74 -27.71
N GLN A 344 -0.91 -5.64 -27.29
CA GLN A 344 -0.33 -4.28 -27.18
C GLN A 344 0.31 -3.74 -28.46
N ASN A 345 -0.14 -4.20 -29.63
CA ASN A 345 0.37 -3.72 -30.92
C ASN A 345 -0.55 -2.67 -31.57
N LYS A 346 -1.74 -2.45 -31.01
CA LYS A 346 -2.65 -1.37 -31.42
C LYS A 346 -3.29 -0.71 -30.21
N ALA A 347 -3.48 0.61 -30.29
CA ALA A 347 -4.13 1.40 -29.26
C ALA A 347 -4.94 2.52 -29.88
N THR A 348 -6.11 2.84 -29.35
CA THR A 348 -6.88 4.02 -29.74
C THR A 348 -6.80 5.04 -28.62
N VAL A 349 -6.33 6.25 -28.95
CA VAL A 349 -6.22 7.37 -28.03
C VAL A 349 -7.28 8.39 -28.37
N LYS A 350 -8.21 8.64 -27.46
CA LYS A 350 -9.13 9.78 -27.53
C LYS A 350 -8.37 11.04 -27.13
N LEU A 351 -8.49 12.09 -27.91
CA LEU A 351 -7.96 13.42 -27.65
C LEU A 351 -9.13 14.41 -27.55
N GLU A 352 -9.21 15.13 -26.43
CA GLU A 352 -10.18 16.21 -26.26
C GLU A 352 -9.47 17.56 -26.36
N LEU A 353 -9.67 18.25 -27.49
CA LEU A 353 -9.12 19.57 -27.79
C LEU A 353 -10.06 20.66 -27.32
N ILE A 354 -9.58 21.52 -26.42
CA ILE A 354 -10.39 22.61 -25.85
C ILE A 354 -9.93 23.95 -26.43
N LYS A 355 -10.86 24.67 -27.08
CA LYS A 355 -10.62 26.02 -27.59
C LYS A 355 -10.67 27.04 -26.46
N SER A 356 -9.72 27.98 -26.42
CA SER A 356 -9.65 28.97 -25.32
C SER A 356 -10.86 29.93 -25.34
N ILE A 357 -11.44 30.17 -24.16
CA ILE A 357 -12.50 31.17 -23.93
C ILE A 357 -11.86 32.57 -23.91
N HIS A 358 -12.35 33.50 -24.74
CA HIS A 358 -12.20 34.93 -24.46
C HIS A 358 -13.27 35.37 -23.47
N ILE A 359 -12.91 36.29 -22.56
CA ILE A 359 -13.79 36.78 -21.51
C ILE A 359 -15.04 37.42 -22.14
N GLY A 360 -16.16 36.68 -22.08
CA GLY A 360 -17.47 37.10 -22.58
C GLY A 360 -18.29 35.87 -22.99
N ASN A 361 -19.27 35.50 -22.16
CA ASN A 361 -20.45 34.61 -22.29
C ASN A 361 -20.60 33.50 -23.36
N ASP A 362 -19.62 33.13 -24.18
CA ASP A 362 -19.77 32.06 -25.17
C ASP A 362 -19.18 30.72 -24.68
N ALA A 363 -19.95 29.65 -24.91
CA ALA A 363 -19.63 28.29 -24.51
C ALA A 363 -18.34 27.77 -25.17
N SER A 364 -17.56 26.97 -24.43
CA SER A 364 -16.37 26.29 -24.97
C SER A 364 -16.78 25.16 -25.93
N GLU A 365 -16.33 25.24 -27.18
CA GLU A 365 -16.41 24.11 -28.11
C GLU A 365 -15.25 23.13 -27.84
N ASN A 366 -15.59 21.92 -27.39
CA ASN A 366 -14.64 20.82 -27.30
C ASN A 366 -14.67 20.04 -28.63
N LEU A 367 -13.50 19.84 -29.24
CA LEU A 367 -13.34 18.98 -30.40
C LEU A 367 -12.77 17.66 -29.93
N ILE A 368 -13.49 16.55 -30.13
CA ILE A 368 -13.00 15.22 -29.79
C ILE A 368 -12.46 14.58 -31.05
N CYS A 369 -11.20 14.14 -31.02
CA CYS A 369 -10.63 13.24 -32.02
C CYS A 369 -10.20 11.92 -31.39
N TYR A 370 -10.09 10.91 -32.25
CA TYR A 370 -9.57 9.59 -31.93
C TYR A 370 -8.36 9.35 -32.82
N VAL A 371 -7.28 8.88 -32.22
CA VAL A 371 -6.02 8.57 -32.88
C VAL A 371 -5.79 7.08 -32.70
N ASP A 372 -5.91 6.33 -33.78
CA ASP A 372 -5.55 4.93 -33.80
C ASP A 372 -4.04 4.82 -34.01
N LEU A 373 -3.39 4.12 -33.11
CA LEU A 373 -1.96 3.86 -33.08
C LEU A 373 -1.71 2.38 -33.38
N ILE A 374 -0.65 2.11 -34.12
CA ILE A 374 -0.10 0.76 -34.33
C ILE A 374 1.38 0.76 -33.95
N LYS A 375 1.89 -0.38 -33.50
CA LYS A 375 3.29 -0.53 -33.08
C LYS A 375 4.09 -1.18 -34.22
N GLU A 376 5.06 -0.45 -34.77
CA GLU A 376 6.00 -0.92 -35.80
C GLU A 376 7.44 -0.73 -35.30
N ASP A 377 8.31 -1.74 -35.44
CA ASP A 377 9.72 -1.71 -35.00
C ASP A 377 9.95 -1.16 -33.58
N ASN A 378 9.07 -1.52 -32.64
CA ASN A 378 9.02 -1.05 -31.24
C ASN A 378 8.63 0.42 -31.04
N GLU A 379 8.25 1.14 -32.08
CA GLU A 379 7.72 2.51 -31.99
C GLU A 379 6.22 2.56 -32.23
N TRP A 380 5.50 3.43 -31.53
CA TRP A 380 4.08 3.68 -31.78
C TRP A 380 3.91 4.72 -32.89
N ILE A 381 3.23 4.34 -33.96
CA ILE A 381 2.94 5.22 -35.09
C ILE A 381 1.43 5.46 -35.20
N VAL A 382 1.05 6.65 -35.68
CA VAL A 382 -0.34 6.99 -35.96
C VAL A 382 -0.78 6.29 -37.23
N ASN A 383 -1.75 5.39 -37.11
CA ASN A 383 -2.37 4.68 -38.20
C ASN A 383 -3.54 5.48 -38.81
N GLU A 384 -4.44 6.01 -37.97
CA GLU A 384 -5.61 6.75 -38.44
C GLU A 384 -6.06 7.83 -37.44
N LEU A 385 -6.69 8.90 -37.95
CA LEU A 385 -7.26 9.97 -37.13
C LEU A 385 -8.69 10.25 -37.55
N HIS A 386 -9.60 10.22 -36.57
CA HIS A 386 -11.03 10.41 -36.77
C HIS A 386 -11.58 11.50 -35.88
N LEU A 387 -12.45 12.35 -36.39
CA LEU A 387 -13.16 13.36 -35.60
C LEU A 387 -14.52 12.81 -35.16
N GLU A 388 -14.87 12.97 -33.88
CA GLU A 388 -16.22 12.67 -33.43
C GLU A 388 -17.19 13.65 -34.12
N PRO A 389 -18.23 13.17 -34.84
CA PRO A 389 -19.18 14.05 -35.49
C PRO A 389 -19.85 14.92 -34.43
N GLN A 390 -19.75 16.25 -34.54
CA GLN A 390 -20.44 17.14 -33.61
C GLN A 390 -21.95 16.85 -33.69
N LYS A 391 -22.51 16.33 -32.60
CA LYS A 391 -23.95 16.20 -32.45
C LYS A 391 -24.54 17.60 -32.56
N LYS A 392 -25.29 17.87 -33.64
CA LYS A 392 -26.24 18.98 -33.69
C LYS A 392 -27.05 18.95 -32.40
N GLU A 393 -27.09 20.08 -31.70
CA GLU A 393 -27.95 20.28 -30.55
C GLU A 393 -29.37 19.86 -30.91
N TYR A 394 -29.74 18.65 -30.48
CA TYR A 394 -31.13 18.33 -30.28
C TYR A 394 -31.49 18.95 -28.94
N SER A 395 -32.31 20.00 -29.02
CA SER A 395 -33.10 20.50 -27.90
C SER A 395 -33.93 19.35 -27.33
N SER A 396 -33.36 18.59 -26.40
CA SER A 396 -34.05 17.57 -25.62
C SER A 396 -34.32 18.12 -24.23
N SER A 397 -35.54 18.62 -24.05
CA SER A 397 -36.31 18.64 -22.79
C SER A 397 -35.52 18.48 -21.46
N GLY A 398 -35.18 19.59 -20.81
CA GLY A 398 -35.44 19.84 -19.38
C GLY A 398 -35.02 18.82 -18.29
N ALA A 399 -34.11 17.87 -18.52
CA ALA A 399 -33.62 16.99 -17.45
C ALA A 399 -32.34 17.57 -16.82
N VAL A 400 -32.45 18.06 -15.58
CA VAL A 400 -31.31 18.55 -14.80
C VAL A 400 -30.32 17.40 -14.55
N LYS A 401 -29.09 17.50 -15.07
CA LYS A 401 -28.02 16.52 -14.81
C LYS A 401 -27.65 16.58 -13.33
N LYS A 402 -27.84 15.48 -12.60
CA LYS A 402 -27.47 15.36 -11.18
C LYS A 402 -25.96 15.60 -11.01
N LYS A 403 -25.58 16.44 -10.04
CA LYS A 403 -24.18 16.62 -9.64
C LYS A 403 -23.64 15.36 -8.95
N LYS A 404 -22.37 15.04 -9.18
CA LYS A 404 -21.66 13.89 -8.61
C LYS A 404 -20.83 14.29 -7.39
N ILE A 405 -21.09 13.64 -6.26
CA ILE A 405 -20.43 13.86 -4.98
C ILE A 405 -19.70 12.56 -4.59
N THR A 406 -18.38 12.61 -4.46
CA THR A 406 -17.58 11.46 -4.03
C THR A 406 -17.02 11.71 -2.63
N LEU A 407 -17.38 10.81 -1.71
CA LEU A 407 -16.91 10.76 -0.33
C LEU A 407 -15.74 9.78 -0.25
N VAL A 408 -14.60 10.23 0.27
CA VAL A 408 -13.37 9.44 0.35
C VAL A 408 -13.05 9.06 1.79
N TYR A 409 -12.80 7.78 2.06
CA TYR A 409 -12.40 7.29 3.38
C TYR A 409 -11.11 6.47 3.34
N THR A 410 -10.39 6.39 4.46
CA THR A 410 -9.11 5.67 4.61
C THR A 410 -9.29 4.39 5.44
N SER A 411 -10.02 4.51 6.56
CA SER A 411 -10.27 3.45 7.53
C SER A 411 -11.65 3.59 8.18
N ASN A 412 -12.01 2.60 9.02
CA ASN A 412 -13.18 2.60 9.89
C ASN A 412 -12.86 3.14 11.30
N SER A 413 -11.75 3.85 11.46
CA SER A 413 -11.23 4.33 12.75
C SER A 413 -11.61 5.80 13.04
N GLY A 414 -12.87 6.16 12.81
CA GLY A 414 -13.37 7.53 13.04
C GLY A 414 -13.42 8.36 11.77
N SER A 415 -14.00 7.79 10.71
CA SER A 415 -14.14 8.42 9.40
C SER A 415 -15.35 9.35 9.33
N ASN A 416 -15.10 10.63 9.02
CA ASN A 416 -16.15 11.60 8.81
C ASN A 416 -16.98 11.31 7.55
N THR A 417 -16.36 10.82 6.48
CA THR A 417 -17.05 10.49 5.22
C THR A 417 -17.91 9.24 5.32
N ILE A 418 -17.50 8.24 6.13
CA ILE A 418 -18.38 7.11 6.47
C ILE A 418 -19.61 7.61 7.24
N ALA A 419 -19.42 8.51 8.21
CA ALA A 419 -20.52 9.08 8.98
C ALA A 419 -21.53 9.82 8.08
N LEU A 420 -21.03 10.61 7.11
CA LEU A 420 -21.87 11.27 6.10
C LEU A 420 -22.61 10.27 5.22
N TYR A 421 -21.91 9.26 4.69
CA TYR A 421 -22.50 8.29 3.77
C TYR A 421 -23.61 7.45 4.42
N LYS A 422 -23.43 7.05 5.68
CA LYS A 422 -24.46 6.34 6.44
C LYS A 422 -25.70 7.19 6.75
N ASN A 423 -25.58 8.52 6.69
CA ASN A 423 -26.61 9.46 7.11
C ASN A 423 -26.87 10.54 6.04
N ILE A 424 -27.03 10.11 4.78
CA ILE A 424 -27.38 11.01 3.68
C ILE A 424 -28.85 11.46 3.83
N PRO A 425 -29.14 12.78 3.87
CA PRO A 425 -30.53 13.25 3.86
C PRO A 425 -31.24 12.87 2.56
N SER A 426 -32.49 12.40 2.64
CA SER A 426 -33.27 11.95 1.46
C SER A 426 -33.30 12.99 0.33
N LYS A 427 -33.46 14.26 0.69
CA LYS A 427 -33.47 15.40 -0.25
C LYS A 427 -32.18 15.51 -1.08
N VAL A 428 -31.03 15.16 -0.50
CA VAL A 428 -29.73 15.19 -1.19
C VAL A 428 -29.59 13.97 -2.10
N LYS A 429 -30.00 12.79 -1.62
CA LYS A 429 -30.01 11.53 -2.40
C LYS A 429 -30.86 11.64 -3.67
N ASP A 430 -31.95 12.38 -3.62
CA ASP A 430 -32.84 12.59 -4.76
C ASP A 430 -32.25 13.56 -5.80
N LYS A 431 -31.41 14.52 -5.38
CA LYS A 431 -30.81 15.55 -6.24
C LYS A 431 -29.46 15.16 -6.84
N HIS A 432 -28.67 14.36 -6.12
CA HIS A 432 -27.25 14.14 -6.42
C HIS A 432 -26.90 12.65 -6.52
N THR A 433 -25.87 12.35 -7.30
CA THR A 433 -25.25 11.02 -7.31
C THR A 433 -24.16 11.02 -6.25
N ILE A 434 -24.27 10.15 -5.25
CA ILE A 434 -23.36 10.10 -4.11
C ILE A 434 -22.68 8.74 -4.06
N GLU A 435 -21.36 8.74 -3.98
CA GLU A 435 -20.56 7.52 -3.92
C GLU A 435 -19.58 7.59 -2.74
N LEU A 436 -19.35 6.46 -2.09
CA LEU A 436 -18.29 6.29 -1.09
C LEU A 436 -17.18 5.45 -1.71
N ILE A 437 -15.93 5.92 -1.64
CA ILE A 437 -14.76 5.20 -2.14
C ILE A 437 -13.64 5.19 -1.11
N ARG A 438 -12.95 4.06 -1.01
CA ARG A 438 -11.74 3.96 -0.22
C ARG A 438 -10.59 4.62 -0.95
N GLN A 439 -9.76 5.36 -0.23
CA GLN A 439 -8.53 5.90 -0.79
C GLN A 439 -7.54 4.78 -1.07
N GLU A 440 -7.48 4.39 -2.33
CA GLU A 440 -6.50 3.48 -2.90
C GLU A 440 -6.17 4.06 -4.28
N MET A 441 -4.89 4.31 -4.59
CA MET A 441 -4.47 4.93 -5.87
C MET A 441 -4.65 3.94 -7.04
N THR A 442 -5.90 3.71 -7.42
CA THR A 442 -6.34 2.85 -8.52
C THR A 442 -6.89 3.72 -9.66
N ASP A 443 -6.89 3.20 -10.88
CA ASP A 443 -7.53 3.89 -12.01
C ASP A 443 -8.99 4.25 -11.70
N GLU A 444 -9.72 3.35 -11.03
CA GLU A 444 -11.11 3.58 -10.61
C GLU A 444 -11.21 4.76 -9.62
N TYR A 445 -10.33 4.83 -8.63
CA TYR A 445 -10.28 5.94 -7.69
C TYR A 445 -10.00 7.25 -8.43
N ILE A 446 -8.98 7.29 -9.28
CA ILE A 446 -8.61 8.49 -10.04
C ILE A 446 -9.77 8.93 -10.93
N GLN A 447 -10.37 8.01 -11.69
CA GLN A 447 -11.52 8.30 -12.56
C GLN A 447 -12.71 8.85 -11.77
N LYS A 448 -13.04 8.24 -10.63
CA LYS A 448 -14.14 8.70 -9.76
C LYS A 448 -13.86 10.10 -9.20
N ILE A 449 -12.63 10.35 -8.75
CA ILE A 449 -12.24 11.67 -8.24
C ILE A 449 -12.31 12.70 -9.36
N VAL A 450 -11.67 12.48 -10.52
CA VAL A 450 -11.64 13.47 -11.62
C VAL A 450 -13.05 13.78 -12.15
N SER A 451 -13.90 12.75 -12.30
CA SER A 451 -15.27 12.91 -12.82
C SER A 451 -16.26 13.54 -11.84
N SER A 452 -15.87 13.80 -10.59
CA SER A 452 -16.77 14.33 -9.57
C SER A 452 -16.88 15.85 -9.61
N ASP A 453 -18.09 16.37 -9.37
CA ASP A 453 -18.30 17.80 -9.15
C ASP A 453 -17.80 18.20 -7.75
N VAL A 454 -18.02 17.34 -6.75
CA VAL A 454 -17.57 17.56 -5.36
C VAL A 454 -16.82 16.34 -4.84
N VAL A 455 -15.69 16.57 -4.19
CA VAL A 455 -14.88 15.55 -3.51
C VAL A 455 -14.76 15.93 -2.05
N VAL A 456 -15.15 15.00 -1.17
CA VAL A 456 -15.07 15.19 0.29
C VAL A 456 -14.06 14.20 0.87
N ILE A 457 -13.05 14.72 1.57
CA ILE A 457 -11.93 13.95 2.13
C ILE A 457 -11.84 14.14 3.66
N THR A 458 -11.06 13.31 4.36
CA THR A 458 -10.96 13.33 5.84
C THR A 458 -9.53 13.57 6.36
N GLU A 459 -8.49 13.53 5.51
CA GLU A 459 -7.11 13.60 6.00
C GLU A 459 -6.21 14.50 5.16
N GLY A 460 -6.79 15.48 4.46
CA GLY A 460 -6.03 16.33 3.54
C GLY A 460 -5.21 15.54 2.51
N ASN A 461 -5.79 14.43 2.08
CA ASN A 461 -5.17 13.38 1.28
C ASN A 461 -5.61 13.49 -0.18
N TYR A 462 -5.71 14.72 -0.72
CA TYR A 462 -5.99 14.95 -2.14
C TYR A 462 -4.68 15.06 -2.91
N PHE A 463 -4.38 14.07 -3.76
CA PHE A 463 -3.08 13.94 -4.44
C PHE A 463 -3.08 14.34 -5.91
N LEU A 464 -4.24 14.72 -6.47
CA LEU A 464 -4.35 15.11 -7.88
C LEU A 464 -4.11 16.61 -8.05
N ASN A 465 -3.81 17.05 -9.28
CA ASN A 465 -3.79 18.46 -9.63
C ASN A 465 -5.15 18.87 -10.17
N LYS A 466 -6.03 19.37 -9.30
CA LYS A 466 -7.38 19.82 -9.66
C LYS A 466 -7.36 20.82 -10.81
N LYS A 467 -6.40 21.76 -10.85
CA LYS A 467 -6.29 22.75 -11.94
C LYS A 467 -6.02 22.10 -13.30
N MET A 468 -5.42 20.92 -13.31
CA MET A 468 -5.15 20.15 -14.51
C MET A 468 -6.32 19.27 -14.92
N PHE A 469 -7.04 18.64 -13.99
CA PHE A 469 -8.03 17.60 -14.33
C PHE A 469 -9.49 18.07 -14.25
N ASN A 470 -9.83 18.95 -13.30
CA ASN A 470 -11.17 19.48 -13.14
C ASN A 470 -11.13 20.81 -12.36
N PRO A 471 -10.85 21.94 -13.04
CA PRO A 471 -10.70 23.24 -12.38
C PRO A 471 -11.92 23.69 -11.59
N GLN A 472 -13.12 23.24 -12.00
CA GLN A 472 -14.41 23.60 -11.40
C GLN A 472 -14.82 22.69 -10.24
N GLN A 473 -14.13 21.57 -10.00
CA GLN A 473 -14.42 20.65 -8.90
C GLN A 473 -14.42 21.39 -7.56
N ILE A 474 -15.19 20.94 -6.57
CA ILE A 474 -15.13 21.49 -5.22
C ILE A 474 -14.55 20.46 -4.28
N ILE A 475 -13.46 20.81 -3.60
CA ILE A 475 -12.80 19.91 -2.63
C ILE A 475 -13.10 20.40 -1.22
N ILE A 476 -13.70 19.53 -0.41
CA ILE A 476 -14.00 19.78 1.00
C ILE A 476 -13.18 18.81 1.86
N ASP A 477 -12.35 19.35 2.75
CA ASP A 477 -11.61 18.56 3.71
C ASP A 477 -12.25 18.60 5.10
N LEU A 478 -12.53 17.42 5.65
CA LEU A 478 -13.15 17.30 6.96
C LEU A 478 -12.12 17.24 8.09
N TRP A 479 -10.88 16.90 7.76
CA TRP A 479 -9.83 16.54 8.72
C TRP A 479 -10.26 15.43 9.69
N HIS A 480 -9.39 15.05 10.63
CA HIS A 480 -9.57 13.85 11.45
C HIS A 480 -9.29 14.08 12.95
N GLY A 481 -9.38 15.31 13.44
CA GLY A 481 -9.33 15.58 14.88
C GLY A 481 -8.91 16.99 15.26
N PHE A 482 -9.14 17.36 16.52
CA PHE A 482 -8.64 18.62 17.06
C PHE A 482 -7.10 18.58 17.18
N PRO A 483 -6.38 19.58 16.65
CA PRO A 483 -4.92 19.58 16.62
C PRO A 483 -4.36 19.86 18.02
N MET A 484 -3.76 18.84 18.62
CA MET A 484 -3.03 18.94 19.91
C MET A 484 -1.53 18.80 19.73
N LYS A 485 -1.13 17.91 18.84
CA LYS A 485 0.27 17.62 18.49
C LYS A 485 0.71 18.65 17.47
N ALA A 486 1.96 19.11 17.55
CA ALA A 486 2.48 19.99 16.52
C ALA A 486 2.53 19.28 15.16
N MET A 487 2.19 20.02 14.10
CA MET A 487 2.13 19.53 12.72
C MET A 487 2.55 20.65 11.75
N GLY A 488 3.02 20.26 10.57
CA GLY A 488 3.40 21.20 9.52
C GLY A 488 4.38 22.27 9.97
N PHE A 489 4.04 23.55 9.83
CA PHE A 489 4.95 24.66 10.07
C PHE A 489 5.47 24.77 11.51
N VAL A 490 4.69 24.31 12.48
CA VAL A 490 5.00 24.38 13.92
C VAL A 490 5.54 23.07 14.46
N ASP A 491 5.67 22.06 13.62
CA ASP A 491 6.33 20.81 13.97
C ASP A 491 7.85 20.99 13.95
N ASN A 492 8.51 20.68 15.06
CA ASN A 492 9.96 20.85 15.21
C ASN A 492 10.76 19.89 14.32
N SER A 493 10.21 18.72 14.00
CA SER A 493 10.92 17.70 13.23
C SER A 493 10.53 17.68 11.75
N GLU A 494 9.59 18.51 11.31
CA GLU A 494 9.14 18.52 9.91
C GLU A 494 10.17 19.25 9.04
N VAL A 495 10.82 18.49 8.16
CA VAL A 495 11.84 19.01 7.24
C VAL A 495 11.18 19.78 6.09
N ASN A 496 10.01 19.35 5.62
CA ASN A 496 9.30 20.00 4.53
C ASN A 496 8.01 20.69 5.00
N LYS A 497 8.19 21.82 5.68
CA LYS A 497 7.10 22.61 6.27
C LYS A 497 6.04 23.07 5.25
N ASN A 498 6.43 23.27 3.99
CA ASN A 498 5.55 23.73 2.91
C ASN A 498 4.72 22.61 2.26
N ARG A 499 4.96 21.34 2.60
CA ARG A 499 4.22 20.20 2.02
C ARG A 499 2.71 20.34 2.28
N PHE A 500 2.33 20.68 3.50
CA PHE A 500 0.92 20.76 3.90
C PHE A 500 0.19 21.92 3.23
N SER A 501 0.81 23.10 3.12
CA SER A 501 0.15 24.23 2.44
C SER A 501 -0.16 23.90 0.97
N LYS A 502 0.80 23.29 0.24
CA LYS A 502 0.59 22.91 -1.17
C LYS A 502 -0.57 21.94 -1.39
N ILE A 503 -0.81 21.03 -0.44
CA ILE A 503 -1.92 20.08 -0.55
C ILE A 503 -3.26 20.79 -0.28
N TRP A 504 -3.32 21.66 0.74
CA TRP A 504 -4.54 22.40 1.07
C TRP A 504 -4.80 23.64 0.20
N ASP A 505 -3.83 24.06 -0.61
CA ASP A 505 -4.02 25.13 -1.60
C ASP A 505 -5.16 24.79 -2.57
N GLN A 506 -5.31 23.51 -2.92
CA GLN A 506 -6.35 23.02 -3.81
C GLN A 506 -7.71 22.82 -3.11
N VAL A 507 -7.72 22.74 -1.78
CA VAL A 507 -8.94 22.56 -0.97
C VAL A 507 -9.75 23.86 -0.98
N ASN A 508 -11.04 23.77 -1.28
CA ASN A 508 -11.94 24.91 -1.29
C ASN A 508 -12.45 25.25 0.11
N TYR A 509 -12.83 24.24 0.89
CA TYR A 509 -13.35 24.41 2.24
C TYR A 509 -12.77 23.36 3.19
N THR A 510 -12.52 23.74 4.44
CA THR A 510 -12.12 22.84 5.51
C THR A 510 -13.11 22.94 6.65
N THR A 511 -13.72 21.83 7.05
CA THR A 511 -14.64 21.86 8.20
C THR A 511 -13.89 21.89 9.51
N SER A 512 -14.48 22.53 10.51
CA SER A 512 -13.83 22.71 11.80
C SER A 512 -14.75 22.64 13.00
N TYR A 513 -14.11 22.50 14.16
CA TYR A 513 -14.76 22.40 15.47
C TYR A 513 -15.24 23.74 16.02
N SER A 514 -14.42 24.79 15.84
CA SER A 514 -14.61 26.12 16.42
C SER A 514 -13.61 27.12 15.85
N ASN A 515 -13.78 28.40 16.18
CA ASN A 515 -12.77 29.43 15.88
C ASN A 515 -11.42 29.19 16.56
N LEU A 516 -11.39 28.52 17.72
CA LEU A 516 -10.13 28.13 18.36
C LEU A 516 -9.40 27.09 17.50
N TYR A 517 -10.11 26.07 17.03
CA TYR A 517 -9.55 25.09 16.08
C TYR A 517 -8.95 25.80 14.87
N ASN A 518 -9.69 26.74 14.25
CA ASN A 518 -9.22 27.43 13.04
C ASN A 518 -7.88 28.11 13.28
N LYS A 519 -7.72 28.80 14.41
CA LYS A 519 -6.46 29.46 14.78
C LYS A 519 -5.31 28.46 14.93
N VAL A 520 -5.53 27.39 15.68
CA VAL A 520 -4.50 26.38 15.97
C VAL A 520 -4.12 25.60 14.71
N MET A 521 -5.11 25.14 13.93
CA MET A 521 -4.89 24.43 12.68
C MET A 521 -4.18 25.32 11.65
N ASN A 522 -4.54 26.60 11.56
CA ASN A 522 -3.92 27.49 10.58
C ASN A 522 -2.44 27.79 10.90
N GLN A 523 -2.02 27.72 12.17
CA GLN A 523 -0.59 27.75 12.51
C GLN A 523 0.15 26.53 11.95
N CYS A 524 -0.52 25.38 11.83
CA CYS A 524 0.06 24.15 11.30
C CYS A 524 0.18 24.16 9.77
N ILE A 525 -0.85 24.62 9.05
CA ILE A 525 -0.92 24.45 7.58
C ILE A 525 -0.85 25.75 6.77
N LYS A 526 -1.03 26.92 7.40
CA LYS A 526 -0.96 28.27 6.80
C LYS A 526 -1.73 28.43 5.49
N ILE A 527 -3.03 28.20 5.54
CA ILE A 527 -3.94 28.43 4.41
C ILE A 527 -4.78 29.70 4.60
N ASP A 528 -5.52 30.10 3.56
CA ASP A 528 -6.50 31.19 3.67
C ASP A 528 -7.51 30.90 4.80
N PRO A 529 -7.58 31.73 5.86
CA PRO A 529 -8.52 31.54 6.96
C PRO A 529 -9.99 31.49 6.54
N ASN A 530 -10.36 32.06 5.38
CA ASN A 530 -11.72 32.06 4.88
C ASN A 530 -12.20 30.69 4.39
N LYS A 531 -11.27 29.73 4.20
CA LYS A 531 -11.60 28.35 3.83
C LYS A 531 -12.21 27.56 4.99
N TYR A 532 -12.02 27.98 6.24
CA TYR A 532 -12.55 27.25 7.39
C TYR A 532 -14.06 27.47 7.57
N VAL A 533 -14.81 26.39 7.73
CA VAL A 533 -16.25 26.42 8.03
C VAL A 533 -16.52 25.65 9.31
N VAL A 534 -17.03 26.34 10.33
CA VAL A 534 -17.33 25.68 11.61
C VAL A 534 -18.60 24.84 11.47
N THR A 535 -18.44 23.52 11.50
CA THR A 535 -19.53 22.54 11.36
C THR A 535 -19.39 21.37 12.35
N GLY A 536 -18.53 21.44 13.36
CA GLY A 536 -18.18 20.24 14.12
C GLY A 536 -17.65 19.13 13.19
N GLN A 537 -17.75 17.87 13.63
CA GLN A 537 -17.25 16.73 12.86
C GLN A 537 -18.34 15.67 12.70
N PRO A 538 -18.67 15.25 11.45
CA PRO A 538 -19.70 14.23 11.20
C PRO A 538 -19.59 12.97 12.06
N ARG A 539 -18.38 12.47 12.30
CA ARG A 539 -18.17 11.26 13.13
C ARG A 539 -18.65 11.44 14.58
N ASN A 540 -18.64 12.66 15.10
CA ASN A 540 -19.02 12.94 16.49
C ASN A 540 -20.52 12.74 16.74
N ASP A 541 -21.35 12.84 15.70
CA ASP A 541 -22.77 12.55 15.80
C ASP A 541 -23.00 11.05 16.10
N LEU A 542 -22.10 10.17 15.65
CA LEU A 542 -22.19 8.72 15.86
C LEU A 542 -21.95 8.30 17.32
N LEU A 543 -21.28 9.13 18.13
CA LEU A 543 -21.02 8.87 19.56
C LEU A 543 -22.29 8.64 20.38
N PHE A 544 -23.42 9.17 19.90
CA PHE A 544 -24.70 9.15 20.60
C PHE A 544 -25.64 8.04 20.12
N LYS A 545 -25.15 7.08 19.31
CA LYS A 545 -25.94 5.92 18.90
C LYS A 545 -26.35 5.08 20.11
N LYS A 546 -27.63 4.72 20.18
CA LYS A 546 -28.18 3.91 21.27
C LYS A 546 -27.62 2.49 21.25
N GLU A 547 -27.32 2.00 20.06
CA GLU A 547 -26.81 0.67 19.76
C GLU A 547 -25.30 0.55 20.01
N SER A 548 -24.63 1.58 20.55
CA SER A 548 -23.16 1.59 20.65
C SER A 548 -22.59 0.39 21.40
N ARG A 549 -23.25 -0.01 22.49
CA ARG A 549 -22.83 -1.16 23.30
C ARG A 549 -23.07 -2.48 22.58
N GLU A 550 -24.23 -2.62 21.94
CA GLU A 550 -24.55 -3.79 21.13
C GLU A 550 -23.55 -3.95 19.98
N ASN A 551 -23.30 -2.87 19.22
CA ASN A 551 -22.33 -2.84 18.13
C ASN A 551 -20.92 -3.23 18.61
N LEU A 552 -20.49 -2.74 19.77
CA LEU A 552 -19.17 -3.08 20.33
C LEU A 552 -19.02 -4.59 20.53
N PHE A 553 -19.98 -5.21 21.23
CA PHE A 553 -19.93 -6.62 21.56
C PHE A 553 -20.16 -7.52 20.33
N GLN A 554 -20.93 -7.07 19.35
CA GLN A 554 -21.01 -7.71 18.02
C GLN A 554 -19.68 -7.66 17.26
N VAL A 555 -18.96 -6.54 17.30
CA VAL A 555 -17.64 -6.40 16.64
C VAL A 555 -16.59 -7.26 17.33
N LEU A 556 -16.67 -7.40 18.65
CA LEU A 556 -15.77 -8.25 19.42
C LEU A 556 -16.12 -9.74 19.33
N ASP A 557 -17.25 -10.11 18.71
CA ASP A 557 -17.82 -11.45 18.70
C ASP A 557 -17.93 -12.06 20.12
N LYS A 558 -18.41 -11.24 21.07
CA LYS A 558 -18.52 -11.61 22.50
C LYS A 558 -19.88 -11.22 23.07
N PRO A 559 -20.39 -11.95 24.07
CA PRO A 559 -21.60 -11.55 24.77
C PRO A 559 -21.34 -10.35 25.68
N ASP A 560 -22.32 -9.44 25.74
CA ASP A 560 -22.32 -8.38 26.75
C ASP A 560 -22.64 -8.97 28.13
N GLN A 561 -21.72 -8.81 29.08
CA GLN A 561 -21.86 -9.29 30.46
C GLN A 561 -22.28 -8.18 31.45
N GLY A 562 -22.66 -7.00 30.96
CA GLY A 562 -23.05 -5.86 31.81
C GLY A 562 -21.89 -5.23 32.59
N LYS A 563 -20.65 -5.49 32.19
CA LYS A 563 -19.43 -4.93 32.79
C LYS A 563 -19.21 -3.47 32.39
N ASN A 564 -18.54 -2.71 33.25
CA ASN A 564 -18.07 -1.36 32.90
C ASN A 564 -17.08 -1.46 31.74
N VAL A 565 -17.29 -0.70 30.67
CA VAL A 565 -16.43 -0.73 29.47
C VAL A 565 -15.42 0.40 29.54
N ILE A 566 -14.14 0.05 29.59
CA ILE A 566 -13.03 1.00 29.60
C ILE A 566 -12.34 0.96 28.25
N PHE A 567 -12.29 2.07 27.52
CA PHE A 567 -11.48 2.14 26.30
C PHE A 567 -10.06 2.57 26.67
N TYR A 568 -9.04 1.86 26.17
CA TYR A 568 -7.66 2.29 26.22
C TYR A 568 -7.19 2.61 24.80
N MET A 569 -6.94 3.90 24.54
CA MET A 569 -6.64 4.45 23.22
C MET A 569 -5.35 5.29 23.26
N PRO A 570 -4.19 4.65 23.39
CA PRO A 570 -2.91 5.35 23.38
C PRO A 570 -2.54 5.88 21.99
N THR A 571 -1.70 6.91 21.97
CA THR A 571 -1.16 7.51 20.76
C THR A 571 -0.03 6.66 20.16
N TYR A 572 0.03 6.59 18.83
CA TYR A 572 1.16 5.98 18.11
C TYR A 572 2.45 6.79 18.31
N ARG A 573 3.59 6.13 18.62
CA ARG A 573 4.89 6.78 18.91
C ARG A 573 5.91 6.75 17.79
N SER A 574 5.66 6.02 16.72
CA SER A 574 6.51 6.04 15.51
C SER A 574 5.70 6.66 14.39
N THR A 575 6.33 7.28 13.39
CA THR A 575 5.61 7.69 12.17
C THR A 575 6.26 7.06 10.95
N SER A 576 5.55 7.07 9.82
CA SER A 576 6.00 6.46 8.55
C SER A 576 7.34 6.98 8.03
N ASN A 577 7.83 8.12 8.52
CA ASN A 577 9.10 8.72 8.13
C ASN A 577 10.28 8.34 9.07
N HIS A 578 10.19 7.21 9.79
CA HIS A 578 11.18 6.79 10.81
C HIS A 578 11.36 7.76 11.99
N ARG A 579 10.50 8.77 12.11
CA ARG A 579 10.50 9.69 13.25
C ARG A 579 9.94 8.98 14.49
N LYS A 580 10.67 9.09 15.59
CA LYS A 580 10.32 8.59 16.92
C LYS A 580 9.78 9.75 17.75
N ASP A 581 8.45 9.80 17.92
CA ASP A 581 7.78 10.85 18.68
C ASP A 581 7.88 10.63 20.18
N GLY A 582 7.98 9.37 20.64
CA GLY A 582 8.14 9.03 22.06
C GLY A 582 8.88 7.70 22.23
N ASN A 583 9.08 7.27 23.47
CA ASN A 583 9.90 6.09 23.80
C ASN A 583 9.09 4.87 24.28
N ARG A 584 7.76 4.86 24.10
CA ARG A 584 6.92 3.72 24.52
C ARG A 584 7.46 2.38 24.04
N SER A 585 7.76 1.48 24.98
CA SER A 585 8.46 0.21 24.72
C SER A 585 7.52 -0.99 24.55
N TRP A 586 6.30 -0.90 25.12
CA TRP A 586 5.32 -1.99 25.16
C TRP A 586 5.79 -3.22 25.96
N GLU A 587 6.69 -3.05 26.93
CA GLU A 587 7.04 -4.13 27.87
C GLU A 587 5.83 -4.63 28.68
N ASN A 588 4.84 -3.76 28.88
CA ASN A 588 3.50 -4.13 29.35
C ASN A 588 2.43 -3.24 28.70
N LEU A 589 1.16 -3.52 28.99
CA LEU A 589 0.02 -2.86 28.33
C LEU A 589 0.01 -1.33 28.46
N PHE A 590 0.47 -0.79 29.59
CA PHE A 590 0.48 0.66 29.86
C PHE A 590 1.87 1.28 29.78
N ASP A 591 2.90 0.47 29.62
CA ASP A 591 4.31 0.84 29.66
C ASP A 591 4.71 1.46 31.01
N PHE A 592 4.18 0.90 32.10
CA PHE A 592 4.58 1.29 33.46
C PHE A 592 5.84 0.54 33.88
N GLU A 593 6.74 1.20 34.61
CA GLU A 593 7.97 0.58 35.13
C GLU A 593 7.72 -0.71 35.91
N THR A 594 6.61 -0.77 36.65
CA THR A 594 6.15 -1.96 37.36
C THR A 594 4.71 -2.30 36.96
N PHE A 595 4.51 -3.54 36.48
CA PHE A 595 3.20 -4.05 36.11
C PHE A 595 3.03 -5.55 36.46
N ASN A 596 2.19 -5.83 37.45
CA ASN A 596 1.79 -7.17 37.85
C ASN A 596 0.46 -7.55 37.18
N ILE A 597 0.54 -8.42 36.16
CA ILE A 597 -0.60 -8.91 35.38
C ILE A 597 -1.66 -9.59 36.26
N SER A 598 -1.24 -10.42 37.22
CA SER A 598 -2.14 -11.19 38.07
C SER A 598 -2.97 -10.28 38.99
N GLU A 599 -2.34 -9.28 39.59
CA GLU A 599 -3.04 -8.27 40.40
C GLU A 599 -3.99 -7.42 39.57
N PHE A 600 -3.57 -7.04 38.35
CA PHE A 600 -4.41 -6.26 37.46
C PHE A 600 -5.65 -7.04 37.01
N LYS A 601 -5.48 -8.32 36.65
CA LYS A 601 -6.59 -9.23 36.32
C LYS A 601 -7.59 -9.35 37.47
N LYS A 602 -7.10 -9.57 38.69
CA LYS A 602 -7.95 -9.64 39.89
C LYS A 602 -8.72 -8.33 40.10
N PHE A 603 -8.06 -7.19 39.94
CA PHE A 603 -8.72 -5.89 40.02
C PHE A 603 -9.85 -5.71 39.00
N LEU A 604 -9.63 -6.07 37.73
CA LEU A 604 -10.67 -5.97 36.69
C LEU A 604 -11.89 -6.84 37.02
N GLN A 605 -11.66 -8.03 37.59
CA GLN A 605 -12.74 -8.92 38.04
C GLN A 605 -13.49 -8.32 39.24
N GLU A 606 -12.78 -7.86 40.27
CA GLU A 606 -13.38 -7.27 41.47
C GLU A 606 -14.18 -6.00 41.18
N LYS A 607 -13.73 -5.18 40.22
CA LYS A 607 -14.42 -3.94 39.81
C LYS A 607 -15.43 -4.13 38.68
N ASN A 608 -15.63 -5.37 38.22
CA ASN A 608 -16.53 -5.73 37.13
C ASN A 608 -16.30 -4.89 35.85
N CYS A 609 -15.05 -4.81 35.42
CA CYS A 609 -14.60 -4.02 34.28
C CYS A 609 -14.08 -4.89 33.13
N GLU A 610 -14.22 -4.38 31.91
CA GLU A 610 -13.49 -4.87 30.73
C GLU A 610 -12.75 -3.71 30.05
N ILE A 611 -11.57 -4.00 29.51
CA ILE A 611 -10.77 -3.02 28.77
C ILE A 611 -10.80 -3.36 27.29
N ILE A 612 -11.18 -2.38 26.48
CA ILE A 612 -11.09 -2.43 25.03
C ILE A 612 -9.86 -1.63 24.61
N VAL A 613 -8.85 -2.33 24.12
CA VAL A 613 -7.61 -1.72 23.63
C VAL A 613 -7.79 -1.41 22.14
N LYS A 614 -7.67 -0.14 21.77
CA LYS A 614 -7.67 0.29 20.36
C LYS A 614 -6.38 1.02 20.04
N LEU A 615 -5.52 0.36 19.26
CA LEU A 615 -4.24 0.92 18.83
C LEU A 615 -4.32 1.46 17.39
N HIS A 616 -3.28 2.16 16.98
CA HIS A 616 -3.02 2.38 15.57
C HIS A 616 -2.75 1.02 14.88
N PRO A 617 -3.22 0.76 13.64
CA PRO A 617 -3.04 -0.53 12.96
C PRO A 617 -1.59 -1.03 12.94
N ALA A 618 -0.63 -0.11 12.77
CA ALA A 618 0.81 -0.41 12.78
C ALA A 618 1.37 -0.86 14.15
N GLU A 619 0.61 -0.78 15.25
CA GLU A 619 1.04 -1.24 16.58
C GLU A 619 0.19 -2.40 17.12
N GLU A 620 -0.89 -2.77 16.45
CA GLU A 620 -1.81 -3.82 16.93
C GLU A 620 -1.07 -5.13 17.23
N TYR A 621 -0.05 -5.48 16.46
CA TYR A 621 0.74 -6.70 16.67
C TYR A 621 1.56 -6.69 17.96
N LYS A 622 1.97 -5.51 18.45
CA LYS A 622 2.88 -5.37 19.61
C LYS A 622 2.24 -5.82 20.92
N VAL A 623 0.92 -5.72 21.04
CA VAL A 623 0.20 -6.02 22.30
C VAL A 623 -0.56 -7.34 22.28
N ARG A 624 -0.57 -8.08 21.16
CA ARG A 624 -1.37 -9.31 21.03
C ARG A 624 -1.06 -10.33 22.12
N GLN A 625 0.22 -10.68 22.27
CA GLN A 625 0.69 -11.62 23.29
C GLN A 625 0.44 -11.11 24.72
N ILE A 626 0.51 -9.78 24.94
CA ILE A 626 0.25 -9.17 26.24
C ILE A 626 -1.23 -9.33 26.60
N ILE A 627 -2.13 -9.00 25.67
CA ILE A 627 -3.58 -9.01 25.89
C ILE A 627 -4.13 -10.44 26.07
N GLU A 628 -3.62 -11.41 25.32
CA GLU A 628 -4.03 -12.82 25.43
C GLU A 628 -3.87 -13.38 26.86
N ASN A 629 -2.91 -12.85 27.62
CA ASN A 629 -2.65 -13.25 28.99
C ASN A 629 -3.53 -12.54 30.05
N ILE A 630 -4.35 -11.54 29.65
CA ILE A 630 -5.15 -10.73 30.58
C ILE A 630 -6.64 -10.90 30.28
N SER A 631 -7.28 -11.82 31.00
CA SER A 631 -8.74 -11.98 30.95
C SER A 631 -9.47 -10.67 31.25
N GLY A 632 -10.44 -10.31 30.43
CA GLY A 632 -11.19 -9.05 30.53
C GLY A 632 -10.55 -7.88 29.78
N VAL A 633 -9.45 -8.12 29.05
CA VAL A 633 -8.87 -7.17 28.10
C VAL A 633 -9.07 -7.71 26.69
N HIS A 634 -9.54 -6.86 25.77
CA HIS A 634 -9.87 -7.24 24.39
C HIS A 634 -9.25 -6.24 23.42
N LEU A 635 -8.66 -6.74 22.34
CA LEU A 635 -8.14 -5.89 21.26
C LEU A 635 -9.25 -5.60 20.25
N LEU A 636 -9.49 -4.32 19.96
CA LEU A 636 -10.36 -3.86 18.88
C LEU A 636 -9.50 -3.41 17.70
N THR A 637 -9.64 -4.06 16.54
CA THR A 637 -8.83 -3.76 15.34
C THR A 637 -9.64 -3.07 14.25
N ASP A 638 -8.97 -2.38 13.33
CA ASP A 638 -9.62 -1.78 12.14
C ASP A 638 -10.30 -2.84 11.26
N SER A 639 -9.68 -4.02 11.15
CA SER A 639 -10.22 -5.14 10.37
C SER A 639 -11.54 -5.66 10.96
N MET A 640 -11.65 -5.75 12.28
CA MET A 640 -12.89 -6.15 12.96
C MET A 640 -14.01 -5.14 12.69
N LEU A 641 -13.72 -3.84 12.83
CA LEU A 641 -14.67 -2.77 12.52
C LEU A 641 -15.11 -2.81 11.05
N ALA A 642 -14.16 -2.92 10.12
CA ALA A 642 -14.43 -2.97 8.69
C ALA A 642 -15.25 -4.20 8.29
N SER A 643 -14.94 -5.39 8.82
CA SER A 643 -15.65 -6.64 8.48
C SER A 643 -17.11 -6.63 8.92
N LYS A 644 -17.46 -5.88 9.96
CA LYS A 644 -18.84 -5.68 10.42
C LYS A 644 -19.48 -4.41 9.85
N GLY A 645 -18.76 -3.65 9.02
CA GLY A 645 -19.24 -2.38 8.47
C GLY A 645 -19.52 -1.32 9.54
N VAL A 646 -18.83 -1.37 10.68
CA VAL A 646 -18.99 -0.46 11.82
C VAL A 646 -17.81 0.53 11.84
N ASP A 647 -18.05 1.79 12.16
CA ASP A 647 -17.01 2.77 12.46
C ASP A 647 -16.76 2.85 13.97
N LEU A 648 -15.52 3.13 14.37
CA LEU A 648 -15.11 3.27 15.76
C LEU A 648 -16.02 4.19 16.59
N TYR A 649 -16.53 5.28 16.00
CA TYR A 649 -17.38 6.23 16.73
C TYR A 649 -18.79 5.70 16.99
N GLU A 650 -19.21 4.64 16.29
CA GLU A 650 -20.46 3.93 16.56
C GLU A 650 -20.36 2.95 17.73
N VAL A 651 -19.15 2.68 18.23
CA VAL A 651 -18.94 1.81 19.42
C VAL A 651 -18.36 2.59 20.60
N LEU A 652 -17.63 3.68 20.35
CA LEU A 652 -17.00 4.49 21.40
C LEU A 652 -18.01 5.07 22.40
N GLY A 653 -19.27 5.27 22.00
CA GLY A 653 -20.36 5.67 22.89
C GLY A 653 -20.65 4.69 24.03
N ALA A 654 -20.30 3.39 23.87
CA ALA A 654 -20.47 2.34 24.87
C ALA A 654 -19.56 2.50 26.11
N THR A 655 -18.49 3.28 25.96
CA THR A 655 -17.45 3.48 26.97
C THR A 655 -18.01 4.12 28.24
N ASP A 656 -17.61 3.62 29.41
CA ASP A 656 -17.84 4.23 30.72
C ASP A 656 -16.69 5.15 31.14
N LEU A 657 -15.46 4.81 30.74
CA LEU A 657 -14.24 5.54 31.06
C LEU A 657 -13.22 5.40 29.91
N LEU A 658 -12.64 6.52 29.48
CA LEU A 658 -11.56 6.53 28.49
C LEU A 658 -10.19 6.63 29.18
N ILE A 659 -9.26 5.75 28.84
CA ILE A 659 -7.84 5.86 29.16
C ILE A 659 -7.10 6.24 27.87
N THR A 660 -6.35 7.33 27.89
CA THR A 660 -5.58 7.78 26.73
C THR A 660 -4.35 8.58 27.18
N ASP A 661 -3.61 9.15 26.24
CA ASP A 661 -2.43 9.98 26.51
C ASP A 661 -2.55 11.30 25.73
N TYR A 662 -1.90 11.38 24.58
CA TYR A 662 -1.80 12.56 23.74
C TYR A 662 -2.76 12.53 22.53
N SER A 663 -3.77 11.67 22.58
CA SER A 663 -4.63 11.41 21.42
C SER A 663 -5.67 12.50 21.24
N SER A 664 -5.94 12.91 20.00
CA SER A 664 -7.02 13.86 19.71
C SER A 664 -8.42 13.29 19.98
N VAL A 665 -8.55 11.96 20.13
CA VAL A 665 -9.84 11.30 20.38
C VAL A 665 -10.55 11.83 21.63
N TYR A 666 -9.80 12.25 22.67
CA TYR A 666 -10.45 12.71 23.89
C TYR A 666 -11.22 14.02 23.67
N PHE A 667 -10.79 14.87 22.73
CA PHE A 667 -11.53 16.09 22.40
C PHE A 667 -12.93 15.78 21.88
N ASP A 668 -13.05 14.73 21.06
CA ASP A 668 -14.36 14.26 20.60
C ASP A 668 -15.14 13.60 21.74
N TYR A 669 -14.47 12.78 22.54
CA TYR A 669 -15.05 12.10 23.70
C TYR A 669 -15.61 13.06 24.77
N LEU A 670 -15.10 14.30 24.86
CA LEU A 670 -15.64 15.33 25.74
C LEU A 670 -17.14 15.57 25.53
N LEU A 671 -17.65 15.36 24.31
CA LEU A 671 -19.07 15.50 23.99
C LEU A 671 -19.96 14.57 24.82
N LEU A 672 -19.45 13.40 25.21
CA LEU A 672 -20.14 12.44 26.08
C LEU A 672 -20.16 12.87 27.57
N ASP A 673 -19.31 13.84 27.95
CA ASP A 673 -19.11 14.30 29.34
C ASP A 673 -18.76 13.16 30.34
N LYS A 674 -18.15 12.09 29.84
CA LYS A 674 -17.77 10.90 30.61
C LYS A 674 -16.31 10.99 31.13
N PRO A 675 -15.95 10.22 32.18
CA PRO A 675 -14.60 10.15 32.74
C PRO A 675 -13.47 9.87 31.73
N ILE A 676 -12.31 10.49 31.98
CA ILE A 676 -11.08 10.33 31.18
C ILE A 676 -9.89 10.23 32.14
N ILE A 677 -9.03 9.23 31.96
CA ILE A 677 -7.74 9.09 32.65
C ILE A 677 -6.63 9.24 31.62
N PHE A 678 -5.58 9.98 31.97
CA PHE A 678 -4.42 10.18 31.11
C PHE A 678 -3.22 9.33 31.57
N THR A 679 -2.52 8.64 30.68
CA THR A 679 -1.30 7.86 30.97
C THR A 679 -0.05 8.41 30.25
N PRO A 680 0.41 9.62 30.61
CA PRO A 680 1.51 10.30 29.92
C PRO A 680 2.90 9.81 30.38
N VAL A 681 3.19 8.53 30.15
CA VAL A 681 4.42 7.86 30.65
C VAL A 681 5.72 8.41 30.07
N ASP A 682 5.66 8.96 28.85
CA ASP A 682 6.79 9.45 28.05
C ASP A 682 6.62 10.93 27.67
N TYR A 683 6.02 11.73 28.56
CA TYR A 683 5.61 13.11 28.27
C TYR A 683 6.76 14.00 27.81
N LYS A 684 7.90 13.93 28.50
CA LYS A 684 9.04 14.81 28.22
C LYS A 684 9.59 14.54 26.84
N GLU A 685 9.82 13.26 26.53
CA GLU A 685 10.30 12.83 25.23
C GLU A 685 9.30 13.18 24.12
N TYR A 686 8.00 13.06 24.39
CA TYR A 686 6.96 13.43 23.43
C TYR A 686 6.90 14.94 23.18
N GLU A 687 7.02 15.75 24.23
CA GLU A 687 7.04 17.20 24.13
C GLU A 687 8.29 17.69 23.38
N GLU A 688 9.46 17.13 23.66
CA GLU A 688 10.72 17.50 23.02
C GLU A 688 10.75 17.15 21.53
N ASN A 689 10.32 15.93 21.17
CA ASN A 689 10.40 15.44 19.79
C ASN A 689 9.23 15.88 18.92
N ARG A 690 8.00 15.82 19.47
CA ARG A 690 6.77 16.16 18.73
C ARG A 690 6.31 17.58 18.95
N GLY A 691 6.28 18.01 20.20
CA GLY A 691 5.73 19.30 20.60
C GLY A 691 4.20 19.30 20.70
N PHE A 692 3.68 20.16 21.57
CA PHE A 692 2.25 20.37 21.79
C PHE A 692 1.83 21.79 21.38
N LEU A 693 0.66 21.89 20.76
CA LEU A 693 0.04 23.17 20.37
C LEU A 693 -0.74 23.80 21.53
N LEU A 694 -1.10 22.99 22.51
CA LEU A 694 -1.92 23.35 23.66
C LEU A 694 -1.12 23.12 24.92
N SER A 695 -0.59 24.19 25.49
CA SER A 695 0.27 24.17 26.67
C SER A 695 -0.28 25.13 27.74
N PRO A 696 -0.11 24.82 29.04
CA PRO A 696 0.49 23.59 29.58
C PRO A 696 -0.45 22.37 29.44
N TYR A 697 0.12 21.17 29.30
CA TYR A 697 -0.62 19.93 29.03
C TYR A 697 -1.70 19.64 30.09
N GLU A 698 -1.42 19.92 31.35
CA GLU A 698 -2.31 19.70 32.49
C GLU A 698 -3.60 20.50 32.38
N GLU A 699 -3.56 21.71 31.83
CA GLU A 699 -4.73 22.58 31.66
C GLU A 699 -5.67 22.11 30.55
N TRP A 700 -5.14 21.38 29.58
CA TRP A 700 -5.89 20.89 28.42
C TRP A 700 -6.38 19.45 28.57
N THR A 701 -5.96 18.74 29.62
CA THR A 701 -6.31 17.34 29.86
C THR A 701 -7.21 17.19 31.10
N PRO A 702 -8.55 17.17 30.95
CA PRO A 702 -9.50 17.28 32.06
C PRO A 702 -9.78 15.93 32.73
N GLY A 703 -8.75 15.39 33.37
CA GLY A 703 -8.79 14.11 34.08
C GLY A 703 -7.50 13.83 34.84
N PRO A 704 -7.48 12.81 35.72
CA PRO A 704 -6.30 12.48 36.49
C PRO A 704 -5.25 11.79 35.61
N LYS A 705 -3.96 11.95 35.98
CA LYS A 705 -2.81 11.40 35.24
C LYS A 705 -2.22 10.21 35.98
N ALA A 706 -2.15 9.02 35.39
CA ALA A 706 -1.60 7.82 36.02
C ALA A 706 -0.34 7.35 35.29
N ILE A 707 0.77 7.23 36.03
CA ILE A 707 2.07 6.74 35.50
C ILE A 707 2.54 5.45 36.18
N THR A 708 1.71 4.85 37.03
CA THR A 708 1.96 3.56 37.67
C THR A 708 0.69 2.73 37.74
N GLN A 709 0.82 1.40 37.83
CA GLN A 709 -0.32 0.49 37.92
C GLN A 709 -1.22 0.82 39.11
N LYS A 710 -0.64 0.99 40.31
CA LYS A 710 -1.38 1.34 41.52
C LYS A 710 -2.16 2.64 41.35
N SER A 711 -1.53 3.66 40.77
CA SER A 711 -2.20 4.95 40.51
C SER A 711 -3.35 4.80 39.53
N LEU A 712 -3.17 4.01 38.47
CA LEU A 712 -4.21 3.76 37.48
C LEU A 712 -5.42 3.04 38.09
N GLN A 713 -5.19 1.98 38.86
CA GLN A 713 -6.26 1.22 39.52
C GLN A 713 -7.07 2.08 40.48
N MET A 714 -6.40 2.90 41.32
CA MET A 714 -7.09 3.84 42.22
C MET A 714 -7.95 4.84 41.44
N LYS A 715 -7.42 5.41 40.35
CA LYS A 715 -8.15 6.40 39.52
C LYS A 715 -9.32 5.80 38.78
N ILE A 716 -9.20 4.56 38.29
CA ILE A 716 -10.32 3.83 37.68
C ILE A 716 -11.45 3.68 38.71
N GLU A 717 -11.12 3.27 39.93
CA GLU A 717 -12.12 3.12 41.00
C GLU A 717 -12.78 4.44 41.37
N GLU A 718 -12.00 5.51 41.55
CA GLU A 718 -12.51 6.85 41.86
C GLU A 718 -13.45 7.39 40.78
N GLU A 719 -13.04 7.33 39.51
CA GLU A 719 -13.82 7.85 38.39
C GLU A 719 -15.09 7.03 38.12
N LEU A 720 -15.05 5.71 38.30
CA LEU A 720 -16.25 4.87 38.16
C LEU A 720 -17.24 5.10 39.31
N LYS A 721 -16.74 5.39 40.53
CA LYS A 721 -17.57 5.71 41.70
C LYS A 721 -18.16 7.11 41.65
N ASN A 722 -17.38 8.11 41.22
CA ASN A 722 -17.80 9.50 41.08
C ASN A 722 -17.43 10.05 39.70
N LYS A 723 -18.27 9.74 38.70
CA LYS A 723 -18.08 10.17 37.31
C LYS A 723 -18.01 11.70 37.13
N ASN A 724 -18.41 12.50 38.14
CA ASN A 724 -18.50 13.95 38.06
C ASN A 724 -17.27 14.70 38.60
N GLN A 725 -16.27 14.02 39.18
CA GLN A 725 -15.11 14.65 39.82
C GLN A 725 -14.42 15.70 38.93
N TYR A 726 -14.16 15.37 37.66
CA TYR A 726 -13.54 16.29 36.68
C TYR A 726 -14.54 16.94 35.71
N GLN A 727 -15.85 16.81 35.94
CA GLN A 727 -16.88 17.27 35.00
C GLN A 727 -16.78 18.78 34.69
N LYS A 728 -16.51 19.62 35.69
CA LYS A 728 -16.37 21.07 35.48
C LYS A 728 -15.23 21.39 34.51
N MET A 729 -14.09 20.70 34.64
CA MET A 729 -12.94 20.84 33.74
C MET A 729 -13.29 20.33 32.33
N ARG A 730 -13.92 19.15 32.22
CA ARG A 730 -14.36 18.59 30.93
C ARG A 730 -15.29 19.54 30.20
N ARG A 731 -16.29 20.10 30.88
CA ARG A 731 -17.24 21.06 30.30
C ARG A 731 -16.58 22.38 29.88
N ASN A 732 -15.62 22.88 30.65
CA ASN A 732 -14.85 24.08 30.28
C ASN A 732 -14.12 23.85 28.96
N ILE A 733 -13.33 22.78 28.85
CA ILE A 733 -12.56 22.47 27.65
C ILE A 733 -13.49 22.14 26.48
N LYS A 734 -14.57 21.38 26.72
CA LYS A 734 -15.61 21.12 25.71
C LYS A 734 -16.15 22.42 25.11
N GLY A 735 -16.48 23.41 25.93
CA GLY A 735 -16.97 24.71 25.48
C GLY A 735 -15.96 25.54 24.68
N ARG A 736 -14.66 25.35 24.92
CA ARG A 736 -13.59 26.00 24.15
C ARG A 736 -13.34 25.31 22.81
N VAL A 737 -13.50 23.99 22.77
CA VAL A 737 -13.18 23.13 21.62
C VAL A 737 -14.35 23.08 20.63
N HIS A 738 -15.56 22.83 21.12
CA HIS A 738 -16.75 22.58 20.30
C HIS A 738 -17.70 23.78 20.34
N GLN A 739 -17.82 24.47 19.20
CA GLN A 739 -18.83 25.50 19.02
C GLN A 739 -20.24 24.90 18.97
N TYR A 740 -20.39 23.73 18.33
CA TYR A 740 -21.63 22.97 18.28
C TYR A 740 -21.50 21.68 19.09
N GLN A 741 -22.49 21.42 19.96
CA GLN A 741 -22.52 20.26 20.86
C GLN A 741 -23.86 19.50 20.75
N ASP A 742 -24.54 19.65 19.61
CA ASP A 742 -25.93 19.25 19.39
C ASP A 742 -26.10 17.97 18.57
N ALA A 743 -25.00 17.30 18.21
CA ALA A 743 -24.98 16.12 17.34
C ALA A 743 -25.67 16.35 15.97
N LYS A 744 -25.46 17.53 15.37
CA LYS A 744 -25.95 17.89 14.02
C LYS A 744 -24.85 18.22 13.02
N SER A 745 -23.66 17.65 13.21
CA SER A 745 -22.49 17.90 12.36
C SER A 745 -22.65 17.35 10.96
N ILE A 746 -23.24 16.15 10.83
CA ILE A 746 -23.60 15.54 9.55
C ILE A 746 -24.51 16.48 8.74
N GLN A 747 -25.57 17.02 9.37
CA GLN A 747 -26.50 17.92 8.70
C GLN A 747 -25.79 19.21 8.24
N ARG A 748 -25.01 19.84 9.11
CA ARG A 748 -24.30 21.09 8.79
C ARG A 748 -23.28 20.92 7.66
N VAL A 749 -22.66 19.74 7.54
CA VAL A 749 -21.75 19.44 6.43
C VAL A 749 -22.51 19.16 5.13
N TRP A 750 -23.65 18.46 5.17
CA TRP A 750 -24.51 18.34 3.98
C TRP A 750 -25.07 19.68 3.52
N ASP A 751 -25.46 20.56 4.45
CA ASP A 751 -25.89 21.93 4.14
C ASP A 751 -24.76 22.74 3.50
N LEU A 752 -23.51 22.54 3.95
CA LEU A 752 -22.33 23.14 3.31
C LEU A 752 -22.18 22.63 1.87
N ILE A 753 -22.28 21.32 1.65
CA ILE A 753 -22.16 20.70 0.32
C ILE A 753 -23.24 21.25 -0.63
N GLU A 754 -24.50 21.28 -0.20
CA GLU A 754 -25.61 21.84 -1.01
C GLU A 754 -25.43 23.33 -1.33
N ARG A 755 -24.83 24.10 -0.42
CA ARG A 755 -24.64 25.55 -0.60
C ARG A 755 -23.56 25.88 -1.63
N VAL A 756 -22.56 25.00 -1.78
CA VAL A 756 -21.41 25.25 -2.65
C VAL A 756 -21.57 24.62 -4.04
N LEU A 757 -22.48 23.65 -4.17
CA LEU A 757 -22.99 23.12 -5.44
C LEU A 757 -23.89 24.13 -6.15
#